data_AF-A0A9N8DUZ1-F1
#
_entry.id   AF-A0A9N8DUZ1-F1
#
_cell.length_a   1.000
_cell.length_b   1.000
_cell.length_c   1.000
_cell.angle_alpha   90.00
_cell.angle_beta   90.00
_cell.angle_gamma   90.00
#
_symmetry.space_group_name_H-M   'P 1'
#
loop_
_entity.id
_entity.type
_entity.pdbx_description
1 polymer ?
#
loop_
_entity_poly.entity_id
_entity_poly.type
_entity_poly.pdbx_seq_one_letter_code
_entity_poly.pdbx_strand_id
1 'polypeptide(L)'
;MFRFRIGDSFRSSDTDWMKQLVTPVSFLTRENVEWLETLDYVVSPKADGQRMLLLCEQQTFELYLVHPSSSLPPIKLNGKYFGPRLKSAGFLLDAEVVEVGTSRWILAFDVLAMEADMEFDGHRFKAWDQGMGSYDVPCLKERHRLLESLTKVMKVPGLLMKPVKPSNEACKVKERLQTLPYPTDGLVFTPANDHGLRALKWKPKIELTLDVALGGPIETGPTTTRFVAYLMAEIDCDISLPAKTADDVVPPDHVPFCICRLTGSIRMLAPREEFDILAFGLNRQKSWADPPQDCNEGCLCKENSFLDHRGKEAKFAHCPRCGCLGVAFAPSFAFQCQVACMCENTYRGLPRAATVDVPKDLAEMAKHSIVEVYMDEINKDDMALRFKRLRQDKQCANTFQVVEQIRKSILEPIELSTINFWGTEAKPLVMSKRAHKGAYRQASNERCKFAFATLRVHHSQIKGWLYRAFGGKRVIDICAGGLHDLHNWLDAGLDMVLAIERDPDLCDRGRSRLEEFEFTHSDMRVELLEADASTLSASAASLHRDGLPFDSVFCNFAIHYLWETPEQTARLLDSMASALADQGRFVVTYLQGEKLQEDGIKIYNDEGGMEFSAELLDDNGALVKVFVASIGIPHVESVVKLDDMTSRFNDGGFDLVASYPFPIFMNMFPTSLSSQELQMSSLYGVAVFEKRSVKVKSDRPQDAMLPSAFPRDRESSDLERAVLAFLDIPDLMKGRFVCKFWRSAIDEFQVHVPRATKCQYFYKHVVAYNNDDKYTMNAKELSARALACYLRMGGDIATEDEMIRFGTNFEDGSDSESDSDNSRGWYNRYDDFSDGGCFDYGGWY
;
A
#
# COMPACT_ATOMS: atom_id res chain seq x y z
N MET A 1 40.07 -8.66 26.75
CA MET A 1 40.12 -7.23 27.11
C MET A 1 39.38 -6.48 26.02
N PHE A 2 38.05 -6.48 26.06
CA PHE A 2 37.22 -5.78 25.07
C PHE A 2 37.24 -4.30 25.43
N ARG A 3 37.80 -3.46 24.56
CA ARG A 3 37.71 -2.00 24.65
C ARG A 3 36.41 -1.58 23.99
N PHE A 4 35.50 -0.96 24.74
CA PHE A 4 34.58 0.02 24.16
C PHE A 4 35.44 1.11 23.53
N ARG A 5 35.73 1.02 22.22
CA ARG A 5 36.17 2.18 21.45
C ARG A 5 34.90 2.90 21.06
N ILE A 6 34.50 3.87 21.88
CA ILE A 6 33.77 5.02 21.36
C ILE A 6 34.79 5.71 20.44
N GLY A 7 34.79 5.33 19.16
CA GLY A 7 35.67 5.94 18.17
C GLY A 7 35.29 7.40 17.98
N ASP A 8 36.29 8.26 17.75
CA ASP A 8 36.15 9.72 17.55
C ASP A 8 35.35 10.13 16.30
N SER A 9 34.52 9.26 15.72
CA SER A 9 33.80 9.52 14.48
C SER A 9 32.39 8.93 14.46
N PHE A 10 31.49 9.50 15.26
CA PHE A 10 30.06 9.43 14.97
C PHE A 10 29.78 10.30 13.74
N ARG A 11 29.50 9.69 12.58
CA ARG A 11 28.97 10.44 11.42
C ARG A 11 27.47 10.67 11.66
N SER A 12 26.98 11.87 11.35
CA SER A 12 25.61 12.32 11.64
C SER A 12 24.50 11.57 10.88
N SER A 13 24.84 10.78 9.85
CA SER A 13 23.88 10.12 8.96
C SER A 13 23.29 8.80 9.48
N ASP A 14 23.83 8.20 10.55
CA ASP A 14 23.39 6.88 11.07
C ASP A 14 22.39 6.97 12.25
N THR A 15 21.66 8.07 12.44
CA THR A 15 20.71 8.23 13.57
C THR A 15 19.38 7.49 13.41
N ASP A 16 19.18 6.80 12.29
CA ASP A 16 17.88 6.25 11.89
C ASP A 16 17.46 4.99 12.67
N TRP A 17 18.42 4.21 13.20
CA TRP A 17 18.11 2.99 13.95
C TRP A 17 17.31 3.25 15.23
N MET A 18 17.47 4.41 15.88
CA MET A 18 16.64 4.74 17.05
C MET A 18 15.20 5.08 16.67
N LYS A 19 14.98 5.65 15.46
CA LYS A 19 13.62 5.84 14.94
C LYS A 19 12.95 4.51 14.61
N GLN A 20 13.74 3.50 14.20
CA GLN A 20 13.25 2.13 13.95
C GLN A 20 12.90 1.39 15.25
N LEU A 21 13.67 1.59 16.32
CA LEU A 21 13.42 0.95 17.62
C LEU A 21 12.23 1.54 18.39
N VAL A 22 11.86 2.78 18.08
CA VAL A 22 10.86 3.53 18.84
C VAL A 22 9.55 3.54 18.07
N THR A 23 8.51 2.93 18.66
CA THR A 23 7.16 2.98 18.08
C THR A 23 6.74 4.44 17.84
N PRO A 24 6.37 4.80 16.60
CA PRO A 24 5.89 6.14 16.29
C PRO A 24 4.62 6.44 17.11
N VAL A 25 4.55 7.67 17.63
CA VAL A 25 3.44 8.11 18.49
C VAL A 25 2.61 9.16 17.77
N SER A 26 1.37 8.83 17.42
CA SER A 26 0.38 9.73 16.80
C SER A 26 -0.55 10.32 17.86
N PHE A 27 -1.14 11.50 17.61
CA PHE A 27 -2.18 12.03 18.49
C PHE A 27 -3.46 11.18 18.40
N LEU A 28 -4.14 11.01 19.53
CA LEU A 28 -5.49 10.45 19.56
C LEU A 28 -6.46 11.48 18.96
N THR A 29 -7.09 11.12 17.85
CA THR A 29 -8.05 11.94 17.10
C THR A 29 -9.37 11.18 16.96
N ARG A 30 -10.43 11.85 16.50
CA ARG A 30 -11.70 11.18 16.23
C ARG A 30 -11.62 10.17 15.09
N GLU A 31 -10.61 10.31 14.22
CA GLU A 31 -10.39 9.44 13.08
C GLU A 31 -9.77 8.10 13.50
N ASN A 32 -8.97 8.07 14.59
CA ASN A 32 -8.31 6.85 15.06
C ASN A 32 -8.78 6.36 16.44
N VAL A 33 -9.81 6.99 17.03
CA VAL A 33 -10.37 6.57 18.32
C VAL A 33 -10.90 5.13 18.28
N GLU A 34 -11.41 4.70 17.13
CA GLU A 34 -11.95 3.35 16.93
C GLU A 34 -10.91 2.26 17.15
N TRP A 35 -9.61 2.55 17.00
CA TRP A 35 -8.55 1.59 17.30
C TRP A 35 -8.53 1.22 18.77
N LEU A 36 -8.81 2.17 19.67
CA LEU A 36 -8.93 1.89 21.11
C LEU A 36 -10.22 1.14 21.46
N GLU A 37 -11.24 1.22 20.60
CA GLU A 37 -12.51 0.52 20.76
C GLU A 37 -12.49 -0.90 20.19
N THR A 38 -11.64 -1.17 19.20
CA THR A 38 -11.63 -2.41 18.41
C THR A 38 -10.39 -3.28 18.62
N LEU A 39 -9.30 -2.73 19.19
CA LEU A 39 -8.04 -3.44 19.36
C LEU A 39 -7.58 -3.43 20.81
N ASP A 40 -6.76 -4.42 21.16
CA ASP A 40 -6.17 -4.53 22.48
C ASP A 40 -5.02 -3.52 22.64
N TYR A 41 -5.26 -2.48 23.42
CA TYR A 41 -4.28 -1.47 23.81
C TYR A 41 -4.06 -1.51 25.31
N VAL A 42 -2.84 -1.19 25.72
CA VAL A 42 -2.54 -0.81 27.09
C VAL A 42 -2.35 0.70 27.17
N VAL A 43 -2.58 1.27 28.35
CA VAL A 43 -2.45 2.69 28.64
C VAL A 43 -1.44 2.92 29.76
N SER A 44 -0.60 3.93 29.58
CA SER A 44 0.36 4.41 30.57
C SER A 44 0.31 5.94 30.68
N PRO A 45 0.78 6.54 31.78
CA PRO A 45 0.93 7.99 31.88
C PRO A 45 1.76 8.55 30.72
N LYS A 46 1.59 9.80 30.31
CA LYS A 46 2.57 10.47 29.47
C LYS A 46 3.40 11.38 30.36
N ALA A 47 4.68 11.05 30.57
CA ALA A 47 5.55 11.95 31.30
C ALA A 47 5.91 13.16 30.41
N ASP A 48 6.34 14.23 31.07
CA ASP A 48 6.91 15.40 30.41
C ASP A 48 8.43 15.35 30.48
N GLY A 49 9.01 14.24 30.03
CA GLY A 49 10.45 13.99 30.08
C GLY A 49 11.11 13.88 28.71
N GLN A 50 12.42 13.68 28.75
CA GLN A 50 13.23 13.40 27.59
C GLN A 50 13.33 11.89 27.38
N ARG A 51 12.88 11.41 26.21
CA ARG A 51 13.02 9.99 25.86
C ARG A 51 14.50 9.64 25.68
N MET A 52 14.92 8.54 26.28
CA MET A 52 16.29 8.02 26.28
C MET A 52 16.25 6.50 26.26
N LEU A 53 17.37 5.86 25.97
CA LEU A 53 17.53 4.43 26.16
C LEU A 53 18.30 4.15 27.45
N LEU A 54 17.90 3.13 28.20
CA LEU A 54 18.65 2.65 29.36
C LEU A 54 19.34 1.34 28.99
N LEU A 55 20.66 1.42 28.83
CA LEU A 55 21.54 0.31 28.48
C LEU A 55 22.14 -0.29 29.74
N CYS A 56 22.07 -1.61 29.88
CA CYS A 56 22.91 -2.37 30.80
C CYS A 56 24.02 -3.07 30.05
N GLU A 57 25.27 -2.74 30.37
CA GLU A 57 26.43 -3.38 29.78
C GLU A 57 26.68 -4.76 30.41
N GLN A 58 27.02 -5.75 29.59
CA GLN A 58 27.05 -7.16 29.98
C GLN A 58 28.19 -7.50 30.96
N GLN A 59 29.41 -7.02 30.70
CA GLN A 59 30.60 -7.49 31.41
C GLN A 59 30.74 -6.84 32.79
N THR A 60 30.34 -5.58 32.89
CA THR A 60 30.50 -4.71 34.05
C THR A 60 29.21 -4.55 34.85
N PHE A 61 28.07 -4.88 34.24
CA PHE A 61 26.72 -4.63 34.76
C PHE A 61 26.47 -3.15 35.09
N GLU A 62 27.20 -2.27 34.41
CA GLU A 62 27.03 -0.82 34.51
C GLU A 62 25.87 -0.36 33.65
N LEU A 63 25.18 0.67 34.14
CA LEU A 63 23.97 1.21 33.52
C LEU A 63 24.26 2.57 32.92
N TYR A 64 23.78 2.80 31.69
CA TYR A 64 24.00 4.03 30.95
C TYR A 64 22.67 4.55 30.39
N LEU A 65 22.45 5.86 30.49
CA LEU A 65 21.45 6.53 29.67
C LEU A 65 22.07 6.94 28.35
N VAL A 66 21.44 6.54 27.26
CA VAL A 66 21.85 6.89 25.89
C VAL A 66 20.83 7.88 25.34
N HIS A 67 21.33 9.06 24.96
CA HIS A 67 20.52 10.11 24.39
C HIS A 67 20.23 9.82 22.90
N PRO A 68 19.05 10.18 22.36
CA PRO A 68 18.73 9.99 20.94
C PRO A 68 19.68 10.70 19.98
N SER A 69 20.12 11.90 20.34
CA SER A 69 21.22 12.59 19.65
C SER A 69 22.54 11.86 19.90
N SER A 70 23.12 11.33 18.83
CA SER A 70 24.44 10.69 18.80
C SER A 70 25.59 11.61 19.22
N SER A 71 25.37 12.93 19.22
CA SER A 71 26.38 13.92 19.62
C SER A 71 26.63 13.99 21.12
N LEU A 72 25.75 13.42 21.96
CA LEU A 72 25.90 13.44 23.41
C LEU A 72 26.45 12.10 23.91
N PRO A 73 27.50 12.10 24.76
CA PRO A 73 28.05 10.87 25.30
C PRO A 73 27.04 10.18 26.23
N PRO A 74 27.03 8.84 26.30
CA PRO A 74 26.21 8.11 27.27
C PRO A 74 26.49 8.54 28.71
N ILE A 75 25.43 8.72 29.51
CA ILE A 75 25.52 9.12 30.91
C ILE A 75 25.55 7.87 31.77
N LYS A 76 26.70 7.58 32.37
CA LYS A 76 26.83 6.49 33.35
C LYS A 76 26.02 6.79 34.61
N LEU A 77 25.19 5.85 35.02
CA LEU A 77 24.34 5.97 36.21
C LEU A 77 25.04 5.48 37.47
N ASN A 78 24.70 6.10 38.60
CA ASN A 78 25.10 5.63 39.94
C ASN A 78 24.22 4.44 40.34
N GLY A 79 24.54 3.26 39.82
CA GLY A 79 23.84 2.01 40.10
C GLY A 79 24.41 0.85 39.29
N LYS A 80 23.98 -0.37 39.63
CA LYS A 80 24.34 -1.59 38.89
C LYS A 80 23.14 -2.51 38.80
N TYR A 81 23.18 -3.40 37.82
CA TYR A 81 22.30 -4.56 37.75
C TYR A 81 22.83 -5.67 38.69
N PHE A 82 21.95 -6.19 39.56
CA PHE A 82 22.28 -7.27 40.51
C PHE A 82 21.54 -8.59 40.23
N GLY A 83 20.89 -8.70 39.07
CA GLY A 83 20.14 -9.89 38.70
C GLY A 83 21.04 -11.06 38.27
N PRO A 84 20.44 -12.18 37.86
CA PRO A 84 21.17 -13.34 37.37
C PRO A 84 22.05 -12.96 36.17
N ARG A 85 23.16 -13.68 35.99
CA ARG A 85 24.01 -13.50 34.80
C ARG A 85 23.19 -13.78 33.55
N LEU A 86 23.09 -12.77 32.69
CA LEU A 86 22.51 -12.88 31.35
C LEU A 86 23.43 -13.74 30.48
N LYS A 87 22.87 -14.62 29.65
CA LYS A 87 23.64 -15.71 29.03
C LYS A 87 24.60 -15.24 27.92
N SER A 88 24.27 -14.18 27.19
CA SER A 88 25.04 -13.79 26.00
C SER A 88 25.18 -12.28 25.75
N ALA A 89 24.29 -11.43 26.27
CA ALA A 89 24.42 -9.98 26.14
C ALA A 89 23.68 -9.21 27.24
N GLY A 90 23.92 -7.90 27.31
CA GLY A 90 23.21 -6.98 28.20
C GLY A 90 21.72 -6.84 27.86
N PHE A 91 21.13 -5.70 28.22
CA PHE A 91 19.76 -5.37 27.79
C PHE A 91 19.62 -3.89 27.49
N LEU A 92 18.61 -3.58 26.68
CA LEU A 92 18.25 -2.22 26.28
C LEU A 92 16.78 -1.97 26.62
N LEU A 93 16.52 -0.93 27.41
CA LEU A 93 15.18 -0.52 27.79
C LEU A 93 14.84 0.83 27.15
N ASP A 94 13.57 1.00 26.80
CA ASP A 94 13.03 2.31 26.47
C ASP A 94 12.69 3.05 27.77
N ALA A 95 13.18 4.27 27.87
CA ALA A 95 13.09 5.07 29.08
C ALA A 95 12.78 6.54 28.80
N GLU A 96 12.28 7.22 29.82
CA GLU A 96 12.02 8.65 29.79
C GLU A 96 12.62 9.28 31.05
N VAL A 97 13.44 10.31 30.89
CA VAL A 97 14.11 11.00 31.99
C VAL A 97 13.37 12.29 32.29
N VAL A 98 12.90 12.42 33.52
CA VAL A 98 12.17 13.61 33.99
C VAL A 98 12.98 14.28 35.09
N GLU A 99 13.33 15.54 34.90
CA GLU A 99 14.06 16.34 35.88
C GLU A 99 13.14 17.36 36.53
N VAL A 100 13.05 17.34 37.86
CA VAL A 100 12.21 18.24 38.66
C VAL A 100 13.05 18.82 39.79
N GLY A 101 13.47 20.07 39.63
CA GLY A 101 14.42 20.70 40.55
C GLY A 101 15.74 19.93 40.58
N THR A 102 16.13 19.41 41.73
CA THR A 102 17.34 18.58 41.90
C THR A 102 17.08 17.08 41.76
N SER A 103 15.83 16.68 41.57
CA SER A 103 15.44 15.26 41.45
C SER A 103 15.43 14.82 39.99
N ARG A 104 15.95 13.62 39.73
CA ARG A 104 15.90 12.96 38.43
C ARG A 104 15.14 11.65 38.56
N TRP A 105 14.13 11.47 37.71
CA TRP A 105 13.37 10.24 37.58
C TRP A 105 13.70 9.59 36.25
N ILE A 106 13.96 8.28 36.26
CA ILE A 106 14.23 7.48 35.06
C ILE A 106 13.05 6.51 34.95
N LEU A 107 12.18 6.74 33.97
CA LEU A 107 10.93 6.02 33.80
C LEU A 107 11.10 4.98 32.71
N ALA A 108 11.41 3.73 33.08
CA ALA A 108 11.50 2.65 32.10
C ALA A 108 10.10 2.12 31.77
N PHE A 109 9.80 1.86 30.49
CA PHE A 109 8.45 1.46 30.07
C PHE A 109 8.37 0.37 29.00
N ASP A 110 9.46 0.01 28.32
CA ASP A 110 9.50 -1.17 27.46
C ASP A 110 10.90 -1.83 27.48
N VAL A 111 10.95 -3.11 27.11
CA VAL A 111 12.18 -3.87 26.86
C VAL A 111 12.38 -3.97 25.35
N LEU A 112 13.40 -3.31 24.83
CA LEU A 112 13.65 -3.30 23.37
C LEU A 112 14.54 -4.46 22.94
N ALA A 113 15.47 -4.88 23.80
CA ALA A 113 16.36 -6.01 23.52
C ALA A 113 16.82 -6.70 24.80
N MET A 114 16.97 -8.03 24.69
CA MET A 114 17.54 -8.92 25.70
C MET A 114 18.49 -9.88 25.02
N GLU A 115 19.66 -10.13 25.61
CA GLU A 115 20.57 -11.22 25.20
C GLU A 115 21.03 -11.21 23.72
N ALA A 116 20.69 -10.18 22.95
CA ALA A 116 21.15 -9.97 21.58
C ALA A 116 22.62 -9.56 21.59
N ASP A 117 23.49 -10.17 20.78
CA ASP A 117 24.89 -9.78 20.63
C ASP A 117 25.01 -8.28 20.36
N MET A 118 25.14 -7.49 21.43
CA MET A 118 25.29 -6.04 21.38
C MET A 118 26.76 -5.74 21.08
N GLU A 119 27.22 -6.09 19.88
CA GLU A 119 28.49 -5.59 19.39
C GLU A 119 28.30 -4.11 19.06
N PHE A 120 28.69 -3.25 20.01
CA PHE A 120 28.83 -1.81 19.79
C PHE A 120 30.10 -1.57 18.95
N ASP A 121 30.09 -1.97 17.67
CA ASP A 121 31.16 -1.70 16.69
C ASP A 121 31.02 -0.30 16.09
N GLY A 122 30.79 0.71 16.93
CA GLY A 122 30.74 2.12 16.54
C GLY A 122 29.61 2.54 15.58
N HIS A 123 28.84 1.63 14.99
CA HIS A 123 27.95 2.00 13.87
C HIS A 123 26.52 1.44 13.85
N ARG A 124 26.15 0.30 14.48
CA ARG A 124 24.74 -0.19 14.45
C ARG A 124 24.37 -1.02 15.68
N PHE A 125 23.15 -0.82 16.17
CA PHE A 125 22.46 -1.79 17.02
C PHE A 125 21.72 -2.75 16.10
N LYS A 126 22.02 -4.06 16.17
CA LYS A 126 21.11 -5.05 15.60
C LYS A 126 19.96 -5.24 16.57
N ALA A 127 18.84 -4.57 16.29
CA ALA A 127 17.56 -4.87 16.92
C ALA A 127 17.20 -6.35 16.67
N TRP A 128 16.25 -6.87 17.45
CA TRP A 128 15.71 -8.24 17.42
C TRP A 128 15.47 -8.82 16.00
N ASP A 129 15.31 -7.97 14.99
CA ASP A 129 14.84 -8.31 13.65
C ASP A 129 15.74 -9.17 12.74
N GLN A 130 17.05 -9.30 12.97
CA GLN A 130 17.92 -9.92 11.95
C GLN A 130 18.50 -11.31 12.28
N GLY A 131 18.29 -11.84 13.48
CA GLY A 131 18.98 -13.07 13.92
C GLY A 131 18.10 -14.20 14.42
N MET A 132 16.90 -13.90 14.92
CA MET A 132 15.96 -14.91 15.43
C MET A 132 14.85 -15.09 14.41
N GLY A 133 15.01 -16.06 13.51
CA GLY A 133 14.02 -16.31 12.46
C GLY A 133 12.61 -16.43 13.03
N SER A 134 11.70 -15.50 12.68
CA SER A 134 10.26 -15.53 12.98
C SER A 134 9.80 -15.92 14.40
N TYR A 135 10.66 -15.95 15.41
CA TYR A 135 10.30 -16.37 16.76
C TYR A 135 9.80 -15.17 17.57
N ASP A 136 8.50 -15.22 17.87
CA ASP A 136 7.76 -14.54 18.95
C ASP A 136 8.49 -13.38 19.62
N VAL A 137 8.35 -12.17 19.06
CA VAL A 137 8.54 -10.97 19.89
C VAL A 137 7.52 -11.08 21.02
N PRO A 138 7.94 -11.15 22.31
CA PRO A 138 7.00 -11.34 23.40
C PRO A 138 5.97 -10.22 23.38
N CYS A 139 4.69 -10.52 23.60
CA CYS A 139 3.67 -9.47 23.64
C CYS A 139 4.03 -8.42 24.70
N LEU A 140 3.49 -7.19 24.61
CA LEU A 140 3.84 -6.09 25.50
C LEU A 140 3.64 -6.44 26.98
N LYS A 141 2.67 -7.30 27.29
CA LYS A 141 2.41 -7.81 28.64
C LYS A 141 3.58 -8.66 29.18
N GLU A 142 4.20 -9.48 28.35
CA GLU A 142 5.36 -10.29 28.72
C GLU A 142 6.60 -9.43 28.87
N ARG A 143 6.83 -8.49 27.95
CA ARG A 143 7.92 -7.52 28.07
C ARG A 143 7.78 -6.65 29.31
N HIS A 144 6.56 -6.27 29.69
CA HIS A 144 6.33 -5.49 30.91
C HIS A 144 6.60 -6.30 32.19
N ARG A 145 6.24 -7.59 32.24
CA ARG A 145 6.63 -8.49 33.35
C ARG A 145 8.15 -8.64 33.47
N LEU A 146 8.83 -8.73 32.32
CA LEU A 146 10.27 -8.78 32.28
C LEU A 146 10.88 -7.47 32.76
N LEU A 147 10.38 -6.33 32.29
CA LEU A 147 10.78 -5.00 32.73
C LEU A 147 10.61 -4.83 34.25
N GLU A 148 9.50 -5.31 34.81
CA GLU A 148 9.27 -5.30 36.25
C GLU A 148 10.34 -6.11 36.99
N SER A 149 10.69 -7.28 36.46
CA SER A 149 11.73 -8.14 37.04
C SER A 149 13.11 -7.48 36.97
N LEU A 150 13.44 -6.84 35.85
CA LEU A 150 14.70 -6.11 35.63
C LEU A 150 14.81 -4.88 36.54
N THR A 151 13.76 -4.06 36.60
CA THR A 151 13.76 -2.82 37.41
C THR A 151 13.85 -3.12 38.91
N LYS A 152 13.24 -4.21 39.41
CA LYS A 152 13.35 -4.65 40.81
C LYS A 152 14.77 -4.99 41.25
N VAL A 153 15.59 -5.53 40.35
CA VAL A 153 16.99 -5.92 40.66
C VAL A 153 18.00 -4.81 40.37
N MET A 154 17.58 -3.74 39.69
CA MET A 154 18.40 -2.55 39.48
C MET A 154 18.32 -1.62 40.69
N LYS A 155 19.48 -1.31 41.29
CA LYS A 155 19.56 -0.31 42.37
C LYS A 155 20.02 1.03 41.81
N VAL A 156 19.14 1.67 41.05
CA VAL A 156 19.38 3.00 40.46
C VAL A 156 18.47 4.02 41.15
N PRO A 157 19.03 5.06 41.80
CA PRO A 157 18.23 6.14 42.38
C PRO A 157 17.32 6.78 41.32
N GLY A 158 16.03 6.89 41.62
CA GLY A 158 15.04 7.51 40.74
C GLY A 158 14.56 6.62 39.59
N LEU A 159 15.06 5.39 39.43
CA LEU A 159 14.53 4.43 38.45
C LEU A 159 13.16 3.93 38.89
N LEU A 160 12.15 4.18 38.07
CA LEU A 160 10.79 3.72 38.26
C LEU A 160 10.32 2.99 36.99
N MET A 161 9.55 1.92 37.18
CA MET A 161 8.80 1.34 36.08
C MET A 161 7.51 2.15 35.88
N LYS A 162 7.24 2.51 34.63
CA LYS A 162 6.02 3.21 34.26
C LYS A 162 4.81 2.28 34.43
N PRO A 163 3.73 2.70 35.11
CA PRO A 163 2.57 1.85 35.28
C PRO A 163 1.87 1.66 33.93
N VAL A 164 1.57 0.41 33.61
CA VAL A 164 0.83 0.00 32.41
C VAL A 164 -0.44 -0.69 32.85
N LYS A 165 -1.57 -0.32 32.24
CA LYS A 165 -2.90 -0.88 32.51
C LYS A 165 -3.61 -1.20 31.20
N PRO A 166 -4.62 -2.09 31.16
CA PRO A 166 -5.48 -2.22 29.99
C PRO A 166 -6.13 -0.87 29.64
N SER A 167 -6.38 -0.60 28.35
CA SER A 167 -6.91 0.70 27.89
C SER A 167 -8.26 1.07 28.52
N ASN A 168 -9.11 0.08 28.85
CA ASN A 168 -10.36 0.30 29.57
C ASN A 168 -10.22 0.87 30.99
N GLU A 169 -9.00 0.90 31.55
CA GLU A 169 -8.68 1.57 32.80
C GLU A 169 -8.16 3.01 32.62
N ALA A 170 -8.19 3.57 31.41
CA ALA A 170 -7.61 4.89 31.12
C ALA A 170 -8.12 6.02 32.04
N CYS A 171 -9.41 6.03 32.39
CA CYS A 171 -9.95 7.01 33.33
C CYS A 171 -9.33 6.88 34.73
N LYS A 172 -9.10 5.65 35.22
CA LYS A 172 -8.44 5.40 36.51
C LYS A 172 -6.97 5.81 36.48
N VAL A 173 -6.29 5.60 35.35
CA VAL A 173 -4.90 6.07 35.16
C VAL A 173 -4.85 7.59 35.13
N LYS A 174 -5.79 8.26 34.43
CA LYS A 174 -5.94 9.72 34.39
C LYS A 174 -6.10 10.33 35.78
N GLU A 175 -6.95 9.76 36.63
CA GLU A 175 -7.17 10.23 38.01
C GLU A 175 -5.91 10.16 38.88
N ARG A 176 -5.00 9.23 38.57
CA ARG A 176 -3.74 9.03 39.32
C ARG A 176 -2.57 9.87 38.80
N LEU A 177 -2.71 10.55 37.67
CA LEU A 177 -1.62 11.35 37.09
C LEU A 177 -1.06 12.38 38.09
N GLN A 178 -1.93 13.01 38.87
CA GLN A 178 -1.54 14.02 39.87
C GLN A 178 -0.83 13.45 41.10
N THR A 179 -0.89 12.13 41.34
CA THR A 179 -0.25 11.49 42.50
C THR A 179 1.14 10.92 42.17
N LEU A 180 1.56 10.99 40.92
CA LEU A 180 2.87 10.52 40.48
C LEU A 180 3.97 11.48 40.97
N PRO A 181 5.17 10.97 41.28
CA PRO A 181 6.27 11.80 41.78
C PRO A 181 6.95 12.66 40.70
N TYR A 182 6.43 12.65 39.48
CA TYR A 182 6.94 13.36 38.31
C TYR A 182 5.77 13.99 37.53
N PRO A 183 6.01 15.10 36.81
CA PRO A 183 5.00 15.73 35.98
C PRO A 183 4.58 14.84 34.82
N THR A 184 3.29 14.90 34.51
CA THR A 184 2.66 14.20 33.39
C THR A 184 1.72 15.13 32.66
N ASP A 185 1.65 15.02 31.33
CA ASP A 185 0.85 15.90 30.46
C ASP A 185 -0.22 15.14 29.66
N GLY A 186 -0.46 13.86 29.97
CA GLY A 186 -1.43 13.04 29.25
C GLY A 186 -1.31 11.55 29.52
N LEU A 187 -1.74 10.75 28.54
CA LEU A 187 -1.65 9.29 28.49
C LEU A 187 -1.04 8.84 27.15
N VAL A 188 -0.41 7.67 27.15
CA VAL A 188 0.03 6.96 25.95
C VAL A 188 -0.66 5.60 25.91
N PHE A 189 -1.32 5.32 24.80
CA PHE A 189 -1.91 4.04 24.46
C PHE A 189 -0.96 3.30 23.53
N THR A 190 -0.48 2.14 23.95
CA THR A 190 0.42 1.28 23.17
C THR A 190 -0.33 -0.02 22.81
N PRO A 191 -0.29 -0.48 21.56
CA PRO A 191 -0.88 -1.77 21.19
C PRO A 191 -0.28 -2.90 22.04
N ALA A 192 -1.13 -3.81 22.54
CA ALA A 192 -0.68 -4.88 23.42
C ALA A 192 0.07 -6.00 22.67
N ASN A 193 -0.37 -6.30 21.44
CA ASN A 193 0.05 -7.48 20.68
C ASN A 193 0.69 -7.16 19.32
N ASP A 194 0.77 -5.89 18.93
CA ASP A 194 1.20 -5.51 17.58
C ASP A 194 2.30 -4.44 17.60
N HIS A 195 3.46 -4.76 17.02
CA HIS A 195 4.59 -3.85 16.89
C HIS A 195 4.49 -2.88 15.71
N GLY A 196 3.69 -3.22 14.70
CA GLY A 196 3.47 -2.39 13.52
C GLY A 196 2.43 -1.29 13.75
N LEU A 197 1.54 -1.45 14.74
CA LEU A 197 0.56 -0.42 15.07
C LEU A 197 1.17 0.77 15.81
N ARG A 198 0.66 1.97 15.49
CA ARG A 198 1.14 3.22 16.07
C ARG A 198 0.64 3.38 17.50
N ALA A 199 1.51 3.84 18.39
CA ALA A 199 1.07 4.28 19.72
C ALA A 199 0.26 5.58 19.60
N LEU A 200 -0.76 5.75 20.43
CA LEU A 200 -1.61 6.94 20.44
C LEU A 200 -1.35 7.75 21.71
N LYS A 201 -1.08 9.05 21.60
CA LYS A 201 -1.00 9.95 22.75
C LYS A 201 -2.29 10.74 22.89
N TRP A 202 -2.83 10.74 24.10
CA TRP A 202 -3.94 11.60 24.48
C TRP A 202 -3.43 12.64 25.48
N LYS A 203 -3.81 13.90 25.30
CA LYS A 203 -3.58 14.96 26.29
C LYS A 203 -4.92 15.63 26.60
N PRO A 204 -5.17 16.04 27.85
CA PRO A 204 -6.30 16.91 28.14
C PRO A 204 -6.16 18.24 27.39
N LYS A 205 -7.29 18.89 27.07
CA LYS A 205 -7.31 20.14 26.29
C LYS A 205 -6.32 21.19 26.80
N ILE A 206 -6.19 21.31 28.13
CA ILE A 206 -5.31 22.29 28.79
C ILE A 206 -3.81 21.99 28.65
N GLU A 207 -3.43 20.76 28.27
CA GLU A 207 -2.04 20.32 28.08
C GLU A 207 -1.66 20.17 26.59
N LEU A 208 -2.59 20.46 25.68
CA LEU A 208 -2.29 20.49 24.25
C LEU A 208 -1.42 21.71 23.93
N THR A 209 -0.27 21.44 23.35
CA THR A 209 0.77 22.43 23.07
C THR A 209 1.34 22.23 21.68
N LEU A 210 1.85 23.31 21.08
CA LEU A 210 2.60 23.29 19.83
C LEU A 210 4.08 23.51 20.11
N ASP A 211 4.94 22.89 19.30
CA ASP A 211 6.34 23.29 19.18
C ASP A 211 6.46 24.26 17.99
N VAL A 212 6.92 25.48 18.22
CA VAL A 212 7.11 26.51 17.18
C VAL A 212 8.54 27.03 17.23
N ALA A 213 9.11 27.39 16.07
CA ALA A 213 10.38 28.09 16.01
C ALA A 213 10.14 29.59 16.19
N LEU A 214 11.06 30.29 16.85
CA LEU A 214 10.98 31.75 17.00
C LEU A 214 11.98 32.47 16.10
N GLY A 215 11.54 33.58 15.50
CA GLY A 215 12.41 34.48 14.75
C GLY A 215 13.20 35.44 15.63
N GLY A 216 13.56 36.58 15.03
CA GLY A 216 14.07 37.73 15.78
C GLY A 216 12.99 38.37 16.66
N PRO A 217 13.39 39.10 17.73
CA PRO A 217 12.44 39.84 18.57
C PRO A 217 11.79 40.98 17.78
N ILE A 218 10.47 41.12 17.90
CA ILE A 218 9.67 42.20 17.29
C ILE A 218 9.62 43.41 18.23
N GLU A 219 9.32 43.15 19.50
CA GLU A 219 9.09 44.18 20.52
C GLU A 219 9.67 43.68 21.85
N THR A 220 10.46 44.52 22.52
CA THR A 220 10.99 44.22 23.86
C THR A 220 10.29 45.08 24.90
N GLY A 221 9.41 44.46 25.68
CA GLY A 221 8.73 45.09 26.80
C GLY A 221 9.57 45.07 28.09
N PRO A 222 8.98 45.55 29.19
CA PRO A 222 9.63 45.51 30.51
C PRO A 222 9.80 44.09 31.04
N THR A 223 8.83 43.19 30.80
CA THR A 223 8.78 41.83 31.37
C THR A 223 8.84 40.72 30.33
N THR A 224 8.48 41.00 29.08
CA THR A 224 8.46 40.02 27.99
C THR A 224 9.06 40.61 26.72
N THR A 225 9.53 39.72 25.85
CA THR A 225 9.96 40.01 24.49
C THR A 225 9.06 39.24 23.53
N ARG A 226 8.48 39.93 22.55
CA ARG A 226 7.58 39.35 21.55
C ARG A 226 8.37 38.84 20.36
N PHE A 227 8.06 37.64 19.91
CA PHE A 227 8.67 36.98 18.76
C PHE A 227 7.62 36.60 17.72
N VAL A 228 8.02 36.50 16.43
CA VAL A 228 7.22 35.82 15.40
C VAL A 228 7.42 34.32 15.55
N ALA A 229 6.33 33.55 15.51
CA ALA A 229 6.37 32.09 15.50
C ALA A 229 6.34 31.52 14.07
N TYR A 230 7.08 30.44 13.85
CA TYR A 230 7.23 29.75 12.58
C TYR A 230 6.96 28.25 12.75
N LEU A 231 6.41 27.63 11.69
CA LEU A 231 6.25 26.19 11.56
C LEU A 231 7.25 25.64 10.54
N MET A 232 7.51 24.35 10.62
CA MET A 232 8.33 23.65 9.62
C MET A 232 7.54 23.45 8.33
N ALA A 233 8.12 23.81 7.18
CA ALA A 233 7.56 23.53 5.86
C ALA A 233 7.68 22.03 5.54
N GLU A 234 6.69 21.47 4.84
CA GLU A 234 6.69 20.08 4.36
C GLU A 234 7.60 19.88 3.14
N ILE A 235 8.78 20.49 3.10
CA ILE A 235 9.72 20.30 2.00
C ILE A 235 10.78 19.28 2.45
N ASP A 236 10.92 18.19 1.69
CA ASP A 236 12.01 17.21 1.77
C ASP A 236 13.37 17.88 1.43
N CYS A 237 13.83 18.77 2.30
CA CYS A 237 15.13 19.40 2.20
C CYS A 237 16.12 18.59 3.04
N ASP A 238 16.80 17.65 2.39
CA ASP A 238 17.94 16.89 2.93
C ASP A 238 19.20 17.78 3.03
N ILE A 239 19.05 19.02 3.51
CA ILE A 239 20.12 20.00 3.67
C ILE A 239 20.52 20.01 5.14
N SER A 240 21.53 19.23 5.48
CA SER A 240 22.29 19.41 6.72
C SER A 240 22.87 20.83 6.73
N LEU A 241 22.30 21.75 7.52
CA LEU A 241 22.85 23.09 7.67
C LEU A 241 24.20 23.01 8.42
N PRO A 242 25.24 23.75 7.99
CA PRO A 242 26.48 23.86 8.75
C PRO A 242 26.18 24.55 10.09
N ALA A 243 26.84 24.08 11.15
CA ALA A 243 26.75 24.69 12.47
C ALA A 243 27.12 26.18 12.43
N LYS A 244 26.19 27.02 12.90
CA LYS A 244 26.40 28.37 13.43
C LYS A 244 27.46 29.21 12.70
N THR A 245 27.14 29.71 11.51
CA THR A 245 27.83 30.89 10.98
C THR A 245 26.84 31.83 10.30
N ALA A 246 26.84 33.09 10.78
CA ALA A 246 26.10 34.28 10.36
C ALA A 246 24.72 34.51 11.02
N ASP A 247 24.58 35.73 11.54
CA ASP A 247 23.60 36.22 12.50
C ASP A 247 22.16 36.33 11.95
N ASP A 248 21.18 36.11 12.84
CA ASP A 248 19.77 36.52 12.74
C ASP A 248 18.82 35.81 11.76
N VAL A 249 19.18 34.68 11.15
CA VAL A 249 18.32 34.01 10.15
C VAL A 249 17.68 32.73 10.70
N VAL A 250 16.35 32.70 10.76
CA VAL A 250 15.57 31.46 10.94
C VAL A 250 15.85 30.56 9.72
N PRO A 251 16.09 29.25 9.90
CA PRO A 251 16.28 28.32 8.79
C PRO A 251 15.23 28.50 7.66
N PRO A 252 15.63 28.48 6.37
CA PRO A 252 14.76 28.83 5.25
C PRO A 252 13.58 27.86 5.03
N ASP A 253 13.61 26.71 5.69
CA ASP A 253 12.54 25.71 5.74
C ASP A 253 11.44 26.01 6.76
N HIS A 254 11.53 27.11 7.52
CA HIS A 254 10.50 27.53 8.47
C HIS A 254 9.67 28.71 7.94
N VAL A 255 8.34 28.60 8.02
CA VAL A 255 7.40 29.56 7.40
C VAL A 255 6.55 30.23 8.47
N PRO A 256 6.39 31.57 8.43
CA PRO A 256 5.46 32.25 9.31
C PRO A 256 4.03 31.83 8.96
N PHE A 257 3.19 31.65 9.98
CA PHE A 257 1.84 31.16 9.81
C PHE A 257 0.85 32.07 10.52
N CYS A 258 -0.40 32.08 10.05
CA CYS A 258 -1.50 32.79 10.70
C CYS A 258 -2.65 31.83 10.96
N ILE A 259 -3.16 31.80 12.18
CA ILE A 259 -4.36 31.05 12.54
C ILE A 259 -5.55 32.01 12.40
N CYS A 260 -6.29 31.97 11.29
CA CYS A 260 -7.52 32.75 11.11
C CYS A 260 -8.63 31.89 10.48
N ARG A 261 -9.87 32.01 10.96
CA ARG A 261 -10.98 31.09 10.62
C ARG A 261 -11.76 31.42 9.34
N LEU A 262 -11.42 32.46 8.57
CA LEU A 262 -12.24 32.89 7.41
C LEU A 262 -12.53 31.78 6.37
N THR A 263 -11.82 30.63 6.41
CA THR A 263 -12.13 29.44 5.57
C THR A 263 -12.07 28.07 6.28
N GLY A 264 -12.04 28.01 7.61
CA GLY A 264 -12.05 26.73 8.36
C GLY A 264 -10.72 25.94 8.41
N SER A 265 -9.67 26.40 7.74
CA SER A 265 -8.30 25.85 7.76
C SER A 265 -7.30 26.87 8.32
N ILE A 266 -6.25 26.43 9.04
CA ILE A 266 -5.01 27.23 9.16
C ILE A 266 -4.54 27.39 7.72
N ARG A 267 -4.28 28.61 7.28
CA ARG A 267 -3.61 28.81 6.00
C ARG A 267 -2.15 29.00 6.28
N MET A 268 -1.30 28.21 5.63
CA MET A 268 0.02 28.73 5.30
C MET A 268 -0.24 30.01 4.51
N LEU A 269 0.40 31.10 4.91
CA LEU A 269 0.46 32.28 4.07
C LEU A 269 1.40 31.92 2.90
N ALA A 270 0.89 31.10 1.97
CA ALA A 270 1.60 30.75 0.76
C ALA A 270 1.68 32.02 -0.10
N PRO A 271 2.85 32.37 -0.64
CA PRO A 271 3.09 33.72 -1.18
C PRO A 271 2.34 34.09 -2.47
N ARG A 272 1.57 33.18 -3.10
CA ARG A 272 1.14 33.36 -4.49
C ARG A 272 -0.37 33.51 -4.70
N GLU A 273 -1.22 32.76 -4.02
CA GLU A 273 -2.60 32.58 -4.53
C GLU A 273 -3.58 33.69 -4.13
N GLU A 274 -3.33 34.42 -3.04
CA GLU A 274 -4.14 35.61 -2.69
C GLU A 274 -3.52 36.94 -3.15
N PHE A 275 -2.26 36.93 -3.60
CA PHE A 275 -1.57 38.17 -3.99
C PHE A 275 -1.99 38.69 -5.37
N ASP A 276 -2.47 37.83 -6.27
CA ASP A 276 -2.94 38.26 -7.60
C ASP A 276 -4.26 39.04 -7.56
N ILE A 277 -5.07 38.90 -6.50
CA ILE A 277 -6.37 39.59 -6.38
C ILE A 277 -6.20 41.02 -5.81
N LEU A 278 -5.09 41.35 -5.16
CA LEU A 278 -4.79 42.69 -4.63
C LEU A 278 -3.77 43.48 -5.47
N ALA A 279 -3.13 42.86 -6.47
CA ALA A 279 -2.12 43.49 -7.33
C ALA A 279 -2.69 44.54 -8.32
N PHE A 280 -4.01 44.70 -8.44
CA PHE A 280 -4.62 45.63 -9.40
C PHE A 280 -4.59 47.13 -8.98
N GLY A 281 -3.96 47.49 -7.85
CA GLY A 281 -4.06 48.84 -7.28
C GLY A 281 -2.82 49.74 -7.28
N LEU A 282 -1.60 49.24 -7.51
CA LEU A 282 -0.38 50.03 -7.22
C LEU A 282 0.59 50.10 -8.40
N ASN A 283 0.23 50.94 -9.37
CA ASN A 283 1.11 51.38 -10.44
C ASN A 283 1.98 52.56 -9.94
N ARG A 284 3.13 52.27 -9.30
CA ARG A 284 4.24 53.23 -9.16
C ARG A 284 5.58 52.52 -9.33
N GLN A 285 6.16 52.64 -10.52
CA GLN A 285 7.55 52.28 -10.81
C GLN A 285 8.51 53.15 -9.98
N LYS A 286 9.15 52.56 -8.97
CA LYS A 286 10.48 52.98 -8.50
C LYS A 286 11.43 51.81 -8.76
N SER A 287 12.58 52.08 -9.37
CA SER A 287 13.61 51.08 -9.68
C SER A 287 14.24 50.53 -8.40
N TRP A 288 14.25 49.21 -8.26
CA TRP A 288 14.77 48.46 -7.09
C TRP A 288 16.30 48.27 -7.12
N ALA A 289 17.03 49.14 -7.82
CA ALA A 289 18.37 48.83 -8.30
C ALA A 289 19.51 49.11 -7.30
N ASP A 290 19.29 49.87 -6.22
CA ASP A 290 20.35 50.23 -5.28
C ASP A 290 20.05 49.73 -3.86
N PRO A 291 20.98 49.00 -3.21
CA PRO A 291 20.84 48.64 -1.81
C PRO A 291 20.77 49.91 -0.95
N PRO A 292 20.08 49.90 0.21
CA PRO A 292 20.11 51.03 1.13
C PRO A 292 21.58 51.40 1.45
N GLN A 293 21.92 52.69 1.41
CA GLN A 293 23.29 53.17 1.67
C GLN A 293 23.84 52.73 3.04
N ASP A 294 22.95 52.29 3.94
CA ASP A 294 23.26 51.93 5.32
C ASP A 294 23.29 50.41 5.60
N CYS A 295 23.31 49.49 4.60
CA CYS A 295 23.48 48.07 4.95
C CYS A 295 24.89 47.78 5.48
N ASN A 296 25.00 47.05 6.59
CA ASN A 296 26.28 46.69 7.22
C ASN A 296 27.22 45.92 6.25
N GLU A 297 28.53 45.93 6.51
CA GLU A 297 29.46 45.00 5.87
C GLU A 297 29.12 43.56 6.30
N GLY A 298 28.98 42.62 5.34
CA GLY A 298 28.54 41.23 5.59
C GLY A 298 27.05 40.94 5.34
N CYS A 299 26.29 41.95 4.95
CA CYS A 299 24.87 41.85 4.60
C CYS A 299 24.64 41.05 3.30
N LEU A 300 23.84 39.97 3.34
CA LEU A 300 23.60 39.04 2.21
C LEU A 300 23.07 39.73 0.93
N CYS A 301 22.46 40.92 1.02
CA CYS A 301 22.03 41.66 -0.18
C CYS A 301 23.18 42.27 -0.99
N LYS A 302 24.41 42.24 -0.46
CA LYS A 302 25.63 42.66 -1.15
C LYS A 302 26.33 41.50 -1.86
N GLU A 303 25.87 40.26 -1.64
CA GLU A 303 26.39 39.09 -2.34
C GLU A 303 25.78 38.97 -3.75
N ASN A 304 26.53 38.33 -4.66
CA ASN A 304 26.08 38.12 -6.04
C ASN A 304 24.87 37.18 -6.09
N SER A 305 24.10 37.25 -7.18
CA SER A 305 22.93 36.42 -7.43
C SER A 305 23.19 34.93 -7.22
N PHE A 306 22.18 34.22 -6.73
CA PHE A 306 22.16 32.76 -6.64
C PHE A 306 21.08 32.18 -7.56
N LEU A 307 21.13 30.88 -7.83
CA LEU A 307 20.07 30.19 -8.57
C LEU A 307 19.09 29.56 -7.56
N ASP A 308 17.79 29.78 -7.74
CA ASP A 308 16.76 29.10 -6.96
C ASP A 308 16.69 27.60 -7.33
N HIS A 309 15.86 26.83 -6.61
CA HIS A 309 15.64 25.39 -6.86
C HIS A 309 15.12 25.05 -8.26
N ARG A 310 14.75 26.07 -9.07
CA ARG A 310 14.31 25.93 -10.47
C ARG A 310 15.35 26.46 -11.46
N GLY A 311 16.56 26.76 -11.00
CA GLY A 311 17.64 27.30 -11.82
C GLY A 311 17.43 28.75 -12.26
N LYS A 312 16.60 29.54 -11.55
CA LYS A 312 16.36 30.95 -11.87
C LYS A 312 17.19 31.86 -10.99
N GLU A 313 17.74 32.92 -11.60
CA GLU A 313 18.53 33.91 -10.90
C GLU A 313 17.69 34.68 -9.87
N ALA A 314 18.14 34.63 -8.61
CA ALA A 314 17.54 35.27 -7.46
C ALA A 314 18.60 36.10 -6.73
N LYS A 315 18.17 37.19 -6.08
CA LYS A 315 19.03 38.04 -5.26
C LYS A 315 18.39 38.29 -3.92
N PHE A 316 19.20 38.34 -2.87
CA PHE A 316 18.74 38.90 -1.60
C PHE A 316 18.62 40.42 -1.76
N ALA A 317 17.51 40.97 -1.32
CA ALA A 317 17.27 42.41 -1.32
C ALA A 317 16.66 42.82 0.02
N HIS A 318 16.81 44.09 0.40
CA HIS A 318 16.12 44.61 1.57
C HIS A 318 14.75 45.12 1.14
N CYS A 319 13.74 44.85 1.95
CA CYS A 319 12.45 45.47 1.76
C CYS A 319 12.60 46.98 1.92
N PRO A 320 12.23 47.81 0.94
CA PRO A 320 12.31 49.26 1.07
C PRO A 320 11.34 49.83 2.11
N ARG A 321 10.46 49.00 2.69
CA ARG A 321 9.50 49.38 3.74
C ARG A 321 9.93 48.98 5.15
N CYS A 322 10.28 47.72 5.40
CA CYS A 322 10.66 47.27 6.75
C CYS A 322 12.17 47.07 6.96
N GLY A 323 12.97 47.15 5.90
CA GLY A 323 14.40 46.85 5.97
C GLY A 323 14.73 45.36 6.17
N CYS A 324 13.75 44.45 6.25
CA CYS A 324 14.05 43.02 6.35
C CYS A 324 14.57 42.46 5.03
N LEU A 325 15.50 41.52 5.13
CA LEU A 325 16.05 40.79 3.99
C LEU A 325 14.97 39.86 3.39
N GLY A 326 14.83 39.87 2.08
CA GLY A 326 13.95 38.99 1.31
C GLY A 326 14.60 38.54 0.01
N VAL A 327 13.90 37.73 -0.77
CA VAL A 327 14.39 37.21 -2.06
C VAL A 327 13.64 37.88 -3.21
N ALA A 328 14.37 38.43 -4.17
CA ALA A 328 13.84 38.99 -5.41
C ALA A 328 14.16 38.05 -6.58
N PHE A 329 13.14 37.77 -7.41
CA PHE A 329 13.25 36.85 -8.56
C PHE A 329 13.25 37.61 -9.89
N ALA A 330 14.12 37.22 -10.83
CA ALA A 330 14.12 37.73 -12.20
C ALA A 330 12.98 37.11 -13.05
N PRO A 331 12.43 37.80 -14.08
CA PRO A 331 12.85 39.11 -14.62
C PRO A 331 12.08 40.32 -14.06
N SER A 332 11.05 40.11 -13.24
CA SER A 332 10.20 41.19 -12.71
C SER A 332 10.72 41.84 -11.43
N PHE A 333 11.77 41.28 -10.81
CA PHE A 333 12.24 41.65 -9.45
C PHE A 333 11.09 41.80 -8.46
N ALA A 334 10.10 40.89 -8.55
CA ALA A 334 9.03 40.82 -7.57
C ALA A 334 9.68 40.50 -6.22
N PHE A 335 9.80 41.53 -5.38
CA PHE A 335 10.42 41.43 -4.08
C PHE A 335 9.44 40.80 -3.10
N GLN A 336 9.79 39.64 -2.57
CA GLN A 336 8.99 38.96 -1.58
C GLN A 336 9.58 39.24 -0.19
N CYS A 337 8.97 40.18 0.54
CA CYS A 337 9.37 40.44 1.92
C CYS A 337 9.02 39.21 2.78
N GLN A 338 10.00 38.65 3.50
CA GLN A 338 9.75 37.53 4.43
C GLN A 338 8.81 37.91 5.57
N VAL A 339 8.72 39.20 5.90
CA VAL A 339 7.75 39.75 6.86
C VAL A 339 6.79 40.61 6.06
N ALA A 340 5.59 40.12 5.77
CA ALA A 340 4.62 40.77 4.89
C ALA A 340 4.49 42.29 5.16
N CYS A 341 5.08 43.12 4.29
CA CYS A 341 4.92 44.58 4.31
C CYS A 341 3.60 44.99 3.65
N MET A 342 2.49 44.44 4.15
CA MET A 342 1.16 44.94 3.84
C MET A 342 0.73 45.95 4.93
N CYS A 343 0.85 47.22 4.55
CA CYS A 343 0.10 48.37 5.04
C CYS A 343 0.53 49.00 6.38
N GLU A 344 0.86 50.29 6.31
CA GLU A 344 1.20 51.19 7.45
C GLU A 344 0.04 51.41 8.44
N ASN A 345 -1.13 50.77 8.26
CA ASN A 345 -2.25 50.83 9.20
C ASN A 345 -2.51 49.51 9.96
N THR A 346 -1.80 48.42 9.66
CA THR A 346 -2.12 47.08 10.21
C THR A 346 -1.04 46.45 11.09
N TYR A 347 0.11 47.08 11.34
CA TYR A 347 1.02 46.56 12.39
C TYR A 347 0.48 46.74 13.82
N ARG A 348 -0.50 47.64 14.02
CA ARG A 348 -1.35 47.62 15.24
C ARG A 348 -2.41 46.51 15.24
N GLY A 349 -2.45 45.68 14.20
CA GLY A 349 -3.45 44.64 13.98
C GLY A 349 -2.91 43.43 13.20
N LEU A 350 -1.62 43.09 13.34
CA LEU A 350 -1.23 41.70 13.12
C LEU A 350 -2.14 40.91 14.06
N PRO A 351 -2.94 39.94 13.56
CA PRO A 351 -3.69 39.10 14.47
C PRO A 351 -2.67 38.51 15.44
N ARG A 352 -2.93 38.67 16.75
CA ARG A 352 -2.08 38.14 17.83
C ARG A 352 -1.74 36.65 17.66
N ALA A 353 -2.42 35.98 16.73
CA ALA A 353 -2.32 34.58 16.37
C ALA A 353 -0.96 34.07 15.89
N ALA A 354 -0.01 34.93 15.50
CA ALA A 354 1.31 34.50 15.00
C ALA A 354 2.50 34.92 15.89
N THR A 355 2.23 35.49 17.06
CA THR A 355 3.29 36.03 17.94
C THR A 355 3.30 35.33 19.29
N VAL A 356 4.48 35.17 19.87
CA VAL A 356 4.68 34.57 21.20
C VAL A 356 5.40 35.59 22.08
N ASP A 357 4.80 35.92 23.21
CA ASP A 357 5.42 36.75 24.25
C ASP A 357 6.24 35.83 25.18
N VAL A 358 7.56 35.93 25.11
CA VAL A 358 8.51 35.14 25.90
C VAL A 358 9.01 35.96 27.10
N PRO A 359 9.18 35.39 28.30
CA PRO A 359 9.80 36.07 29.44
C PRO A 359 11.16 36.69 29.08
N LYS A 360 11.41 37.92 29.53
CA LYS A 360 12.59 38.70 29.13
C LYS A 360 13.92 38.04 29.49
N ASP A 361 13.96 37.34 30.62
CA ASP A 361 15.11 36.55 31.09
C ASP A 361 15.41 35.33 30.21
N LEU A 362 14.44 34.86 29.43
CA LEU A 362 14.58 33.75 28.48
C LEU A 362 14.68 34.20 27.02
N ALA A 363 14.43 35.48 26.73
CA ALA A 363 14.31 36.00 25.37
C ALA A 363 15.55 35.75 24.51
N GLU A 364 16.74 35.93 25.07
CA GLU A 364 18.00 35.72 24.34
C GLU A 364 18.19 34.25 23.96
N MET A 365 17.81 33.33 24.85
CA MET A 365 17.86 31.89 24.57
C MET A 365 16.76 31.44 23.61
N ALA A 366 15.62 32.13 23.61
CA ALA A 366 14.46 31.81 22.79
C ALA A 366 14.63 32.24 21.34
N LYS A 367 15.44 33.25 21.07
CA LYS A 367 15.76 33.74 19.74
C LYS A 367 16.33 32.58 18.88
N HIS A 368 15.67 32.28 17.76
CA HIS A 368 16.01 31.17 16.85
C HIS A 368 15.95 29.77 17.47
N SER A 369 15.29 29.62 18.61
CA SER A 369 15.08 28.33 19.27
C SER A 369 13.66 27.80 19.06
N ILE A 370 13.47 26.52 19.33
CA ILE A 370 12.14 25.91 19.42
C ILE A 370 11.58 26.20 20.82
N VAL A 371 10.33 26.66 20.85
CA VAL A 371 9.57 26.87 22.08
C VAL A 371 8.29 26.06 22.04
N GLU A 372 7.85 25.61 23.21
CA GLU A 372 6.54 25.03 23.39
C GLU A 372 5.56 26.13 23.78
N VAL A 373 4.41 26.16 23.13
CA VAL A 373 3.36 27.16 23.34
C VAL A 373 2.01 26.50 23.58
N TYR A 374 1.21 27.08 24.47
CA TYR A 374 -0.21 26.82 24.55
C TYR A 374 -0.93 27.55 23.44
N MET A 375 -2.03 26.96 22.98
CA MET A 375 -2.98 27.59 22.07
C MET A 375 -4.24 27.94 22.85
N ASP A 376 -4.37 29.21 23.24
CA ASP A 376 -5.53 29.71 23.98
C ASP A 376 -6.57 30.28 22.99
N GLU A 377 -7.82 29.87 23.13
CA GLU A 377 -8.92 30.42 22.33
C GLU A 377 -9.25 31.83 22.86
N ILE A 378 -8.96 32.88 22.07
CA ILE A 378 -9.30 34.27 22.44
C ILE A 378 -10.78 34.49 22.19
N ASN A 379 -11.25 34.03 21.04
CA ASN A 379 -12.64 34.03 20.60
C ASN A 379 -12.83 32.87 19.60
N LYS A 380 -14.04 32.70 19.07
CA LYS A 380 -14.36 31.61 18.13
C LYS A 380 -13.50 31.59 16.86
N ASP A 381 -12.81 32.70 16.55
CA ASP A 381 -12.14 32.96 15.27
C ASP A 381 -10.63 33.20 15.40
N ASP A 382 -10.12 33.44 16.62
CA ASP A 382 -8.72 33.76 16.92
C ASP A 382 -8.15 32.88 18.05
N MET A 383 -6.96 32.35 17.81
CA MET A 383 -6.16 31.64 18.81
C MET A 383 -4.95 32.49 19.18
N ALA A 384 -4.61 32.60 20.47
CA ALA A 384 -3.37 33.18 20.95
C ALA A 384 -2.34 32.07 21.21
N LEU A 385 -1.08 32.35 20.89
CA LEU A 385 0.04 31.51 21.32
C LEU A 385 0.61 32.07 22.63
N ARG A 386 0.59 31.25 23.69
CA ARG A 386 1.16 31.61 24.99
C ARG A 386 2.37 30.75 25.28
N PHE A 387 3.50 31.40 25.56
CA PHE A 387 4.74 30.71 25.89
C PHE A 387 4.56 29.75 27.08
N LYS A 388 5.00 28.50 26.92
CA LYS A 388 5.10 27.50 27.99
C LYS A 388 6.55 27.35 28.45
N ARG A 389 7.45 26.97 27.55
CA ARG A 389 8.88 26.76 27.85
C ARG A 389 9.75 26.73 26.60
N LEU A 390 11.06 26.79 26.80
CA LEU A 390 12.07 26.48 25.78
C LEU A 390 12.18 24.96 25.57
N ARG A 391 12.33 24.51 24.33
CA ARG A 391 12.48 23.09 23.95
C ARG A 391 13.90 22.81 23.48
N GLN A 392 14.80 22.60 24.44
CA GLN A 392 16.20 22.25 24.17
C GLN A 392 16.35 20.84 23.57
N ASP A 393 15.35 19.99 23.76
CA ASP A 393 15.26 18.63 23.23
C ASP A 393 14.81 18.57 21.76
N LYS A 394 14.37 19.70 21.18
CA LYS A 394 13.84 19.78 19.82
C LYS A 394 14.70 20.68 18.94
N GLN A 395 14.90 20.23 17.70
CA GLN A 395 15.63 20.98 16.67
C GLN A 395 14.69 21.57 15.61
N CYS A 396 13.45 21.09 15.53
CA CYS A 396 12.47 21.54 14.54
C CYS A 396 11.13 21.91 15.20
N ALA A 397 10.43 22.85 14.59
CA ALA A 397 9.04 23.16 14.91
C ALA A 397 8.11 22.04 14.44
N ASN A 398 6.85 22.07 14.88
CA ASN A 398 5.83 21.20 14.31
C ASN A 398 5.56 21.57 12.84
N THR A 399 5.32 20.55 12.02
CA THR A 399 4.80 20.69 10.66
C THR A 399 3.36 21.19 10.69
N PHE A 400 2.91 21.76 9.58
CA PHE A 400 1.53 22.21 9.41
C PHE A 400 0.49 21.11 9.73
N GLN A 401 0.66 19.89 9.21
CA GLN A 401 -0.26 18.77 9.48
C GLN A 401 -0.41 18.47 10.99
N VAL A 402 0.70 18.46 11.73
CA VAL A 402 0.70 18.26 13.19
C VAL A 402 -0.04 19.38 13.92
N VAL A 403 0.16 20.63 13.50
CA VAL A 403 -0.56 21.78 14.08
C VAL A 403 -2.06 21.67 13.84
N GLU A 404 -2.49 21.29 12.63
CA GLU A 404 -3.91 21.06 12.34
C GLU A 404 -4.51 19.93 13.18
N GLN A 405 -3.78 18.83 13.38
CA GLN A 405 -4.21 17.76 14.28
C GLN A 405 -4.40 18.26 15.71
N ILE A 406 -3.42 19.00 16.25
CA ILE A 406 -3.50 19.55 17.61
C ILE A 406 -4.64 20.58 17.70
N ARG A 407 -4.81 21.44 16.70
CA ARG A 407 -5.92 22.39 16.63
C ARG A 407 -7.28 21.68 16.65
N LYS A 408 -7.45 20.64 15.82
CA LYS A 408 -8.66 19.80 15.83
C LYS A 408 -8.89 19.20 17.21
N SER A 409 -7.86 18.68 17.88
CA SER A 409 -7.97 18.15 19.24
C SER A 409 -8.30 19.20 20.31
N ILE A 410 -7.93 20.47 20.11
CA ILE A 410 -8.31 21.58 21.02
C ILE A 410 -9.78 21.98 20.81
N LEU A 411 -10.22 22.04 19.55
CA LEU A 411 -11.58 22.41 19.17
C LEU A 411 -12.58 21.30 19.47
N GLU A 412 -12.16 20.05 19.28
CA GLU A 412 -12.96 18.83 19.48
C GLU A 412 -12.23 17.87 20.43
N PRO A 413 -12.10 18.23 21.72
CA PRO A 413 -11.39 17.40 22.68
C PRO A 413 -12.10 16.06 22.85
N ILE A 414 -11.30 15.00 22.88
CA ILE A 414 -11.78 13.64 23.13
C ILE A 414 -11.80 13.43 24.64
N GLU A 415 -12.98 13.21 25.19
CA GLU A 415 -13.11 12.80 26.60
C GLU A 415 -12.95 11.29 26.70
N LEU A 416 -11.99 10.82 27.48
CA LEU A 416 -11.72 9.38 27.64
C LEU A 416 -12.96 8.60 28.12
N SER A 417 -13.83 9.22 28.89
CA SER A 417 -15.09 8.62 29.37
C SER A 417 -16.11 8.35 28.26
N THR A 418 -15.91 8.91 27.07
CA THR A 418 -16.78 8.72 25.89
C THR A 418 -16.30 7.60 24.96
N ILE A 419 -15.09 7.08 25.17
CA ILE A 419 -14.50 6.01 24.35
C ILE A 419 -14.99 4.66 24.88
N ASN A 420 -15.48 3.80 23.98
CA ASN A 420 -15.87 2.44 24.34
C ASN A 420 -14.68 1.50 24.21
N PHE A 421 -13.76 1.53 25.18
CA PHE A 421 -12.55 0.72 25.12
C PHE A 421 -12.82 -0.78 24.96
N TRP A 422 -11.93 -1.43 24.19
CA TRP A 422 -11.89 -2.88 24.02
C TRP A 422 -11.92 -3.62 25.37
N GLY A 423 -12.66 -4.74 25.42
CA GLY A 423 -12.73 -5.61 26.60
C GLY A 423 -13.59 -5.11 27.76
N THR A 424 -14.38 -4.04 27.59
CA THR A 424 -15.49 -3.74 28.52
C THR A 424 -16.65 -4.72 28.25
N GLU A 425 -17.15 -5.39 29.29
CA GLU A 425 -18.01 -6.59 29.20
C GLU A 425 -19.08 -6.55 28.08
N ALA A 426 -18.95 -7.51 27.15
CA ALA A 426 -19.94 -8.04 26.21
C ALA A 426 -21.09 -7.10 25.81
N LYS A 427 -20.82 -6.13 24.93
CA LYS A 427 -21.83 -5.81 23.90
C LYS A 427 -21.65 -6.79 22.74
N PRO A 428 -22.74 -7.32 22.14
CA PRO A 428 -22.64 -7.98 20.86
C PRO A 428 -21.95 -7.01 19.89
N LEU A 429 -21.06 -7.51 19.03
CA LEU A 429 -20.43 -6.74 17.95
C LEU A 429 -21.51 -6.04 17.11
N VAL A 430 -21.99 -4.90 17.56
CA VAL A 430 -22.62 -3.90 16.69
C VAL A 430 -21.43 -3.15 16.14
N MET A 431 -20.81 -3.77 15.12
CA MET A 431 -19.72 -3.16 14.37
C MET A 431 -20.14 -1.74 14.01
N SER A 432 -19.35 -0.77 14.47
CA SER A 432 -19.62 0.64 14.26
C SER A 432 -19.81 0.89 12.77
N LYS A 433 -20.86 1.64 12.42
CA LYS A 433 -21.27 1.98 11.05
C LYS A 433 -20.26 2.89 10.31
N ARG A 434 -18.99 2.89 10.71
CA ARG A 434 -17.90 3.71 10.18
C ARG A 434 -16.63 2.89 9.89
N ALA A 435 -16.77 1.63 9.50
CA ALA A 435 -15.80 1.07 8.55
C ALA A 435 -15.60 2.15 7.47
N HIS A 436 -14.35 2.61 7.28
CA HIS A 436 -14.00 3.60 6.27
C HIS A 436 -14.84 3.33 5.02
N LYS A 437 -15.77 4.22 4.70
CA LYS A 437 -16.62 4.14 3.51
C LYS A 437 -15.68 4.10 2.30
N GLY A 438 -15.22 2.92 1.89
CA GLY A 438 -14.25 2.74 0.81
C GLY A 438 -13.10 1.76 1.05
N ALA A 439 -12.69 1.43 2.29
CA ALA A 439 -11.62 0.45 2.48
C ALA A 439 -12.18 -0.98 2.30
N TYR A 440 -11.82 -1.64 1.19
CA TYR A 440 -12.28 -3.01 0.90
C TYR A 440 -11.33 -4.08 1.46
N ARG A 441 -10.19 -3.68 2.04
CA ARG A 441 -9.32 -4.54 2.86
C ARG A 441 -8.98 -3.83 4.16
N GLN A 442 -9.15 -4.52 5.29
CA GLN A 442 -8.52 -4.10 6.54
C GLN A 442 -7.11 -4.69 6.64
N ALA A 443 -6.20 -3.99 7.31
CA ALA A 443 -4.94 -4.59 7.73
C ALA A 443 -5.28 -5.75 8.70
N SER A 444 -5.10 -6.99 8.25
CA SER A 444 -5.35 -8.16 9.11
C SER A 444 -4.30 -8.20 10.22
N ASN A 445 -4.69 -7.85 11.46
CA ASN A 445 -3.77 -7.76 12.60
C ASN A 445 -3.45 -9.12 13.25
N GLU A 446 -4.10 -10.19 12.85
CA GLU A 446 -3.70 -11.55 13.23
C GLU A 446 -3.79 -12.41 11.98
N ARG A 447 -2.64 -12.91 11.50
CA ARG A 447 -2.64 -14.03 10.55
C ARG A 447 -3.13 -15.26 11.32
N CYS A 448 -4.43 -15.34 11.61
CA CYS A 448 -5.10 -16.62 11.79
C CYS A 448 -4.59 -17.51 10.65
N LYS A 449 -4.16 -18.74 10.95
CA LYS A 449 -3.77 -19.71 9.94
C LYS A 449 -4.95 -19.89 9.00
N PHE A 450 -4.97 -19.14 7.90
CA PHE A 450 -6.12 -19.10 7.01
C PHE A 450 -6.25 -20.46 6.33
N ALA A 451 -7.42 -21.08 6.39
CA ALA A 451 -7.64 -22.38 5.75
C ALA A 451 -7.52 -22.32 4.22
N PHE A 452 -7.54 -21.13 3.62
CA PHE A 452 -7.48 -20.88 2.17
C PHE A 452 -6.10 -20.47 1.64
N ALA A 453 -5.02 -20.94 2.26
CA ALA A 453 -3.67 -20.65 1.77
C ALA A 453 -3.43 -21.24 0.36
N THR A 454 -3.86 -22.49 0.12
CA THR A 454 -3.68 -23.17 -1.18
C THR A 454 -4.56 -22.54 -2.25
N LEU A 455 -5.78 -22.15 -1.89
CA LEU A 455 -6.68 -21.41 -2.78
C LEU A 455 -6.08 -20.11 -3.28
N ARG A 456 -5.42 -19.34 -2.41
CA ARG A 456 -4.73 -18.08 -2.81
C ARG A 456 -3.63 -18.34 -3.83
N VAL A 457 -2.84 -19.40 -3.64
CA VAL A 457 -1.82 -19.82 -4.60
C VAL A 457 -2.46 -20.18 -5.94
N HIS A 458 -3.53 -20.98 -5.90
CA HIS A 458 -4.27 -21.39 -7.11
C HIS A 458 -4.86 -20.17 -7.86
N HIS A 459 -5.50 -19.24 -7.15
CA HIS A 459 -6.00 -17.99 -7.76
C HIS A 459 -4.88 -17.11 -8.30
N SER A 460 -3.71 -17.09 -7.66
CA SER A 460 -2.52 -16.41 -8.21
C SER A 460 -2.06 -17.04 -9.52
N GLN A 461 -2.07 -18.37 -9.62
CA GLN A 461 -1.71 -19.08 -10.86
C GLN A 461 -2.68 -18.77 -12.00
N ILE A 462 -3.99 -18.73 -11.72
CA ILE A 462 -5.01 -18.30 -12.68
C ILE A 462 -4.71 -16.87 -13.17
N LYS A 463 -4.46 -15.93 -12.26
CA LYS A 463 -4.11 -14.55 -12.63
C LYS A 463 -2.85 -14.47 -13.48
N GLY A 464 -1.78 -15.17 -13.09
CA GLY A 464 -0.54 -15.25 -13.88
C GLY A 464 -0.77 -15.77 -15.30
N TRP A 465 -1.64 -16.77 -15.46
CA TRP A 465 -2.05 -17.23 -16.80
C TRP A 465 -2.85 -16.18 -17.57
N LEU A 466 -3.76 -15.46 -16.90
CA LEU A 466 -4.53 -14.39 -17.54
C LEU A 466 -3.63 -13.25 -18.04
N TYR A 467 -2.64 -12.81 -17.25
CA TYR A 467 -1.67 -11.80 -17.71
C TYR A 467 -0.86 -12.30 -18.90
N ARG A 468 -0.40 -13.55 -18.90
CA ARG A 468 0.28 -14.13 -20.08
C ARG A 468 -0.62 -14.18 -21.30
N ALA A 469 -1.87 -14.65 -21.15
CA ALA A 469 -2.78 -14.86 -22.27
C ALA A 469 -3.33 -13.54 -22.85
N PHE A 470 -3.59 -12.54 -21.99
CA PHE A 470 -4.36 -11.35 -22.33
C PHE A 470 -3.67 -10.01 -22.02
N GLY A 471 -2.51 -10.01 -21.34
CA GLY A 471 -1.82 -8.81 -20.87
C GLY A 471 -1.22 -7.93 -21.97
N GLY A 472 -0.60 -8.52 -22.98
CA GLY A 472 0.19 -7.75 -23.94
C GLY A 472 1.49 -7.24 -23.31
N LYS A 473 1.90 -6.00 -23.63
CA LYS A 473 3.11 -5.38 -23.08
C LYS A 473 2.81 -4.30 -22.04
N ARG A 474 1.66 -3.63 -22.15
CA ARG A 474 1.28 -2.50 -21.31
C ARG A 474 -0.08 -2.78 -20.67
N VAL A 475 -0.11 -2.85 -19.34
CA VAL A 475 -1.30 -3.20 -18.56
C VAL A 475 -1.72 -2.06 -17.63
N ILE A 476 -3.02 -1.78 -17.55
CA ILE A 476 -3.61 -1.09 -16.41
C ILE A 476 -4.14 -2.16 -15.45
N ASP A 477 -3.77 -2.11 -14.18
CA ASP A 477 -4.34 -2.98 -13.14
C ASP A 477 -5.16 -2.13 -12.17
N ILE A 478 -6.49 -2.23 -12.25
CA ILE A 478 -7.40 -1.45 -11.40
C ILE A 478 -7.73 -2.20 -10.11
N CYS A 479 -7.71 -1.47 -9.00
CA CYS A 479 -7.77 -2.04 -7.65
C CYS A 479 -6.62 -3.02 -7.39
N ALA A 480 -5.41 -2.62 -7.76
CA ALA A 480 -4.20 -3.44 -7.66
C ALA A 480 -3.81 -3.80 -6.20
N GLY A 481 -4.45 -3.17 -5.23
CA GLY A 481 -4.16 -3.32 -3.81
C GLY A 481 -2.70 -3.00 -3.51
N GLY A 482 -2.09 -3.80 -2.64
CA GLY A 482 -0.67 -3.65 -2.32
C GLY A 482 0.30 -4.18 -3.38
N LEU A 483 -0.10 -4.37 -4.65
CA LEU A 483 0.75 -4.95 -5.70
C LEU A 483 1.15 -6.41 -5.45
N HIS A 484 0.21 -7.25 -5.01
CA HIS A 484 0.46 -8.68 -4.81
C HIS A 484 0.68 -9.46 -6.12
N ASP A 485 0.30 -8.87 -7.26
CA ASP A 485 0.46 -9.45 -8.59
C ASP A 485 1.79 -9.10 -9.27
N LEU A 486 2.71 -8.43 -8.56
CA LEU A 486 3.99 -8.00 -9.11
C LEU A 486 4.80 -9.13 -9.75
N HIS A 487 4.86 -10.31 -9.12
CA HIS A 487 5.51 -11.48 -9.70
C HIS A 487 4.77 -12.02 -10.93
N ASN A 488 3.43 -11.99 -10.93
CA ASN A 488 2.63 -12.41 -12.09
C ASN A 488 2.87 -11.49 -13.30
N TRP A 489 3.08 -10.19 -13.07
CA TRP A 489 3.41 -9.22 -14.12
C TRP A 489 4.80 -9.47 -14.72
N LEU A 490 5.79 -9.72 -13.86
CA LEU A 490 7.15 -10.06 -14.28
C LEU A 490 7.16 -11.36 -15.09
N ASP A 491 6.53 -12.41 -14.58
CA ASP A 491 6.43 -13.72 -15.24
C ASP A 491 5.65 -13.66 -16.57
N ALA A 492 4.76 -12.67 -16.70
CA ALA A 492 4.05 -12.42 -17.96
C ALA A 492 4.88 -11.63 -18.98
N GLY A 493 6.06 -11.13 -18.61
CA GLY A 493 6.92 -10.37 -19.50
C GLY A 493 6.31 -9.02 -19.92
N LEU A 494 5.59 -8.38 -18.99
CA LEU A 494 5.04 -7.05 -19.18
C LEU A 494 6.17 -6.01 -19.15
N ASP A 495 6.10 -5.03 -20.06
CA ASP A 495 7.07 -3.94 -20.12
C ASP A 495 6.64 -2.80 -19.19
N MET A 496 5.32 -2.58 -19.05
CA MET A 496 4.77 -1.51 -18.24
C MET A 496 3.46 -1.90 -17.56
N VAL A 497 3.34 -1.58 -16.27
CA VAL A 497 2.10 -1.70 -15.50
C VAL A 497 1.75 -0.36 -14.85
N LEU A 498 0.53 0.13 -15.08
CA LEU A 498 -0.07 1.21 -14.28
C LEU A 498 -1.04 0.58 -13.28
N ALA A 499 -0.62 0.49 -12.03
CA ALA A 499 -1.43 0.02 -10.92
C ALA A 499 -2.24 1.18 -10.34
N ILE A 500 -3.56 1.03 -10.26
CA ILE A 500 -4.48 2.03 -9.71
C ILE A 500 -5.08 1.47 -8.43
N GLU A 501 -4.94 2.21 -7.33
CA GLU A 501 -5.49 1.81 -6.03
C GLU A 501 -6.06 3.04 -5.30
N ARG A 502 -7.24 2.91 -4.68
CA ARG A 502 -7.88 4.03 -3.97
C ARG A 502 -7.50 4.10 -2.50
N ASP A 503 -7.08 2.98 -1.92
CA ASP A 503 -6.77 2.87 -0.50
C ASP A 503 -5.32 3.31 -0.24
N PRO A 504 -5.09 4.42 0.49
CA PRO A 504 -3.75 4.95 0.74
C PRO A 504 -2.85 3.95 1.49
N ASP A 505 -3.40 3.14 2.39
CA ASP A 505 -2.62 2.16 3.15
C ASP A 505 -2.17 0.98 2.27
N LEU A 506 -2.93 0.66 1.23
CA LEU A 506 -2.53 -0.33 0.22
C LEU A 506 -1.52 0.28 -0.75
N CYS A 507 -1.67 1.57 -1.11
CA CYS A 507 -0.69 2.30 -1.89
C CYS A 507 0.66 2.35 -1.19
N ASP A 508 0.71 2.70 0.10
CA ASP A 508 1.96 2.73 0.88
C ASP A 508 2.65 1.35 0.90
N ARG A 509 1.87 0.27 1.13
CA ARG A 509 2.39 -1.10 1.04
C ARG A 509 2.89 -1.46 -0.35
N GLY A 510 2.22 -0.97 -1.39
CA GLY A 510 2.66 -1.11 -2.78
C GLY A 510 3.99 -0.40 -3.04
N ARG A 511 4.13 0.85 -2.57
CA ARG A 511 5.38 1.63 -2.69
C ARG A 511 6.55 0.90 -2.03
N SER A 512 6.38 0.40 -0.80
CA SER A 512 7.43 -0.39 -0.12
C SER A 512 7.82 -1.64 -0.91
N ARG A 513 6.86 -2.35 -1.53
CA ARG A 513 7.18 -3.50 -2.39
C ARG A 513 7.90 -3.11 -3.66
N LEU A 514 7.57 -1.97 -4.26
CA LEU A 514 8.28 -1.46 -5.42
C LEU A 514 9.72 -1.08 -5.08
N GLU A 515 9.97 -0.44 -3.94
CA GLU A 515 11.31 -0.14 -3.45
C GLU A 515 12.15 -1.42 -3.26
N GLU A 516 11.56 -2.48 -2.71
CA GLU A 516 12.19 -3.80 -2.60
C GLU A 516 12.44 -4.44 -3.98
N PHE A 517 11.50 -4.25 -4.92
CA PHE A 517 11.56 -4.84 -6.26
C PHE A 517 12.56 -4.15 -7.19
N GLU A 518 12.63 -2.81 -7.20
CA GLU A 518 13.55 -2.02 -8.03
C GLU A 518 15.02 -2.36 -7.75
N PHE A 519 15.32 -2.82 -6.54
CA PHE A 519 16.67 -3.29 -6.20
C PHE A 519 17.08 -4.57 -6.95
N THR A 520 16.13 -5.31 -7.54
CA THR A 520 16.35 -6.67 -8.04
C THR A 520 16.13 -6.89 -9.54
N HIS A 521 15.36 -6.05 -10.25
CA HIS A 521 14.99 -6.30 -11.65
C HIS A 521 14.97 -5.02 -12.50
N SER A 522 15.57 -5.03 -13.70
CA SER A 522 15.87 -3.81 -14.47
C SER A 522 14.88 -3.42 -15.58
N ASP A 523 13.93 -4.26 -15.98
CA ASP A 523 13.29 -4.08 -17.31
C ASP A 523 11.78 -3.75 -17.27
N MET A 524 11.03 -4.11 -16.22
CA MET A 524 9.59 -3.81 -16.11
C MET A 524 9.36 -2.50 -15.34
N ARG A 525 8.63 -1.56 -15.94
CA ARG A 525 8.23 -0.30 -15.27
C ARG A 525 6.87 -0.44 -14.61
N VAL A 526 6.80 -0.17 -13.30
CA VAL A 526 5.53 -0.13 -12.57
C VAL A 526 5.28 1.29 -12.06
N GLU A 527 4.12 1.85 -12.41
CA GLU A 527 3.64 3.12 -11.87
C GLU A 527 2.44 2.83 -10.97
N LEU A 528 2.49 3.31 -9.73
CA LEU A 528 1.38 3.22 -8.78
C LEU A 528 0.69 4.58 -8.66
N LEU A 529 -0.61 4.60 -8.97
CA LEU A 529 -1.47 5.76 -8.87
C LEU A 529 -2.51 5.57 -7.76
N GLU A 530 -2.45 6.46 -6.77
CA GLU A 530 -3.47 6.54 -5.73
C GLU A 530 -4.70 7.29 -6.24
N ALA A 531 -5.72 6.57 -6.70
CA ALA A 531 -6.94 7.15 -7.27
C ALA A 531 -8.14 6.20 -7.21
N ASP A 532 -9.35 6.76 -7.17
CA ASP A 532 -10.60 6.02 -7.32
C ASP A 532 -10.94 5.84 -8.82
N ALA A 533 -10.81 4.60 -9.29
CA ALA A 533 -11.07 4.20 -10.68
C ALA A 533 -12.48 4.59 -11.18
N SER A 534 -13.47 4.71 -10.29
CA SER A 534 -14.84 5.09 -10.66
C SER A 534 -15.03 6.59 -10.91
N THR A 535 -14.03 7.40 -10.54
CA THR A 535 -14.05 8.87 -10.66
C THR A 535 -12.97 9.41 -11.58
N LEU A 536 -12.14 8.55 -12.18
CA LEU A 536 -11.17 8.95 -13.17
C LEU A 536 -11.90 9.68 -14.31
N SER A 537 -11.49 10.92 -14.58
CA SER A 537 -12.03 11.67 -15.71
C SER A 537 -11.40 11.17 -17.01
N ALA A 538 -12.10 11.27 -18.15
CA ALA A 538 -11.56 10.92 -19.47
C ALA A 538 -10.26 11.69 -19.85
N SER A 539 -9.95 12.80 -19.18
CA SER A 539 -8.66 13.50 -19.28
C SER A 539 -7.48 12.72 -18.68
N ALA A 540 -7.76 11.55 -18.09
CA ALA A 540 -6.85 10.44 -17.86
C ALA A 540 -6.09 9.98 -19.13
N ALA A 541 -6.33 10.56 -20.30
CA ALA A 541 -5.37 10.59 -21.42
C ALA A 541 -3.94 11.02 -21.00
N SER A 542 -3.76 11.64 -19.82
CA SER A 542 -2.46 11.90 -19.19
C SER A 542 -2.00 10.84 -18.16
N LEU A 543 -2.68 9.70 -18.01
CA LEU A 543 -2.28 8.61 -17.11
C LEU A 543 -0.90 8.04 -17.45
N HIS A 544 -0.35 8.40 -18.62
CA HIS A 544 1.01 8.09 -19.00
C HIS A 544 1.78 9.30 -19.49
N ARG A 545 3.04 9.37 -19.07
CA ARG A 545 4.01 10.35 -19.59
C ARG A 545 4.32 10.16 -21.07
N ASP A 546 4.21 8.92 -21.56
CA ASP A 546 4.73 8.54 -22.88
C ASP A 546 3.66 8.55 -23.99
N GLY A 547 2.38 8.77 -23.64
CA GLY A 547 1.27 8.91 -24.59
C GLY A 547 0.91 7.65 -25.39
N LEU A 548 1.51 6.50 -25.09
CA LEU A 548 1.20 5.23 -25.73
C LEU A 548 0.00 4.55 -25.06
N PRO A 549 -0.94 3.97 -25.85
CA PRO A 549 -2.10 3.26 -25.30
C PRO A 549 -1.69 1.96 -24.61
N PHE A 550 -2.58 1.44 -23.75
CA PHE A 550 -2.40 0.15 -23.10
C PHE A 550 -2.98 -0.99 -23.93
N ASP A 551 -2.38 -2.17 -23.83
CA ASP A 551 -2.88 -3.37 -24.51
C ASP A 551 -4.05 -3.98 -23.76
N SER A 552 -4.06 -3.86 -22.42
CA SER A 552 -5.12 -4.42 -21.61
C SER A 552 -5.34 -3.70 -20.28
N VAL A 553 -6.54 -3.92 -19.72
CA VAL A 553 -6.97 -3.53 -18.38
C VAL A 553 -7.32 -4.80 -17.62
N PHE A 554 -6.85 -4.94 -16.39
CA PHE A 554 -7.16 -6.04 -15.49
C PHE A 554 -7.92 -5.52 -14.27
N CYS A 555 -9.00 -6.20 -13.90
CA CYS A 555 -9.76 -5.96 -12.69
C CYS A 555 -9.96 -7.29 -11.96
N ASN A 556 -9.01 -7.63 -11.09
CA ASN A 556 -9.01 -8.91 -10.41
C ASN A 556 -9.75 -8.82 -9.07
N PHE A 557 -10.88 -9.53 -8.94
CA PHE A 557 -11.66 -9.64 -7.70
C PHE A 557 -12.13 -8.29 -7.12
N ALA A 558 -12.42 -7.31 -7.98
CA ALA A 558 -12.78 -5.96 -7.54
C ALA A 558 -13.95 -5.32 -8.30
N ILE A 559 -14.39 -5.91 -9.41
CA ILE A 559 -15.40 -5.30 -10.28
C ILE A 559 -16.72 -5.02 -9.54
N HIS A 560 -17.08 -5.87 -8.57
CA HIS A 560 -18.27 -5.74 -7.73
C HIS A 560 -18.27 -4.53 -6.80
N TYR A 561 -17.13 -3.88 -6.57
CA TYR A 561 -17.06 -2.58 -5.88
C TYR A 561 -17.25 -1.38 -6.81
N LEU A 562 -17.24 -1.62 -8.13
CA LEU A 562 -17.39 -0.62 -9.19
C LEU A 562 -18.70 -0.84 -9.99
N TRP A 563 -19.59 -1.69 -9.48
CA TRP A 563 -20.80 -2.17 -10.16
C TRP A 563 -22.10 -1.60 -9.62
N GLU A 564 -22.04 -0.66 -8.66
CA GLU A 564 -23.18 -0.18 -7.88
C GLU A 564 -24.30 0.38 -8.76
N THR A 565 -23.94 1.23 -9.74
CA THR A 565 -24.91 1.79 -10.69
C THR A 565 -24.41 1.69 -12.14
N PRO A 566 -25.32 1.57 -13.12
CA PRO A 566 -24.95 1.59 -14.53
C PRO A 566 -24.11 2.81 -14.93
N GLU A 567 -24.40 3.98 -14.35
CA GLU A 567 -23.66 5.22 -14.63
C GLU A 567 -22.24 5.18 -14.07
N GLN A 568 -22.03 4.53 -12.93
CA GLN A 568 -20.68 4.31 -12.38
C GLN A 568 -19.87 3.39 -13.29
N THR A 569 -20.47 2.28 -13.72
CA THR A 569 -19.85 1.34 -14.67
C THR A 569 -19.56 2.03 -16.01
N ALA A 570 -20.49 2.81 -16.55
CA ALA A 570 -20.29 3.54 -17.81
C ALA A 570 -19.10 4.50 -17.74
N ARG A 571 -18.97 5.28 -16.64
CA ARG A 571 -17.81 6.18 -16.44
C ARG A 571 -16.48 5.43 -16.36
N LEU A 572 -16.46 4.29 -15.68
CA LEU A 572 -15.28 3.42 -15.62
C LEU A 572 -14.92 2.94 -17.03
N LEU A 573 -15.89 2.41 -17.77
CA LEU A 573 -15.69 1.87 -19.12
C LEU A 573 -15.23 2.95 -20.11
N ASP A 574 -15.83 4.15 -20.07
CA ASP A 574 -15.42 5.28 -20.91
C ASP A 574 -13.95 5.66 -20.66
N SER A 575 -13.56 5.70 -19.38
CA SER A 575 -12.18 6.03 -18.99
C SER A 575 -11.20 4.97 -19.45
N MET A 576 -11.50 3.69 -19.23
CA MET A 576 -10.64 2.58 -19.64
C MET A 576 -10.58 2.42 -21.17
N ALA A 577 -11.72 2.61 -21.86
CA ALA A 577 -11.76 2.60 -23.32
C ALA A 577 -10.86 3.69 -23.92
N SER A 578 -10.79 4.87 -23.31
CA SER A 578 -9.92 5.94 -23.79
C SER A 578 -8.42 5.64 -23.67
N ALA A 579 -8.03 4.83 -22.67
CA ALA A 579 -6.64 4.46 -22.42
C ALA A 579 -6.19 3.20 -23.19
N LEU A 580 -7.14 2.34 -23.58
CA LEU A 580 -6.88 1.11 -24.32
C LEU A 580 -6.60 1.35 -25.82
N ALA A 581 -5.68 0.57 -26.38
CA ALA A 581 -5.47 0.45 -27.81
C ALA A 581 -6.72 -0.08 -28.51
N ASP A 582 -6.80 0.09 -29.83
CA ASP A 582 -7.82 -0.62 -30.61
C ASP A 582 -7.64 -2.13 -30.44
N GLN A 583 -8.73 -2.87 -30.20
CA GLN A 583 -8.70 -4.28 -29.83
C GLN A 583 -7.99 -4.56 -28.49
N GLY A 584 -7.75 -3.53 -27.69
CA GLY A 584 -7.29 -3.67 -26.32
C GLY A 584 -8.32 -4.42 -25.48
N ARG A 585 -7.85 -5.16 -24.48
CA ARG A 585 -8.69 -6.10 -23.72
C ARG A 585 -9.03 -5.58 -22.33
N PHE A 586 -10.20 -5.94 -21.84
CA PHE A 586 -10.58 -5.77 -20.44
C PHE A 586 -10.82 -7.14 -19.84
N VAL A 587 -9.99 -7.54 -18.88
CA VAL A 587 -10.03 -8.84 -18.20
C VAL A 587 -10.55 -8.66 -16.79
N VAL A 588 -11.56 -9.43 -16.43
CA VAL A 588 -12.25 -9.35 -15.14
C VAL A 588 -12.26 -10.71 -14.47
N THR A 589 -11.92 -10.78 -13.19
CA THR A 589 -12.27 -11.93 -12.33
C THR A 589 -13.28 -11.50 -11.28
N TYR A 590 -14.34 -12.29 -11.11
CA TYR A 590 -15.51 -11.88 -10.33
C TYR A 590 -16.23 -13.06 -9.69
N LEU A 591 -16.97 -12.76 -8.61
CA LEU A 591 -17.91 -13.70 -7.98
C LEU A 591 -19.15 -13.81 -8.87
N GLN A 592 -19.47 -15.01 -9.36
CA GLN A 592 -20.55 -15.22 -10.32
C GLN A 592 -21.91 -15.10 -9.64
N GLY A 593 -22.63 -14.02 -9.91
CA GLY A 593 -23.95 -13.74 -9.32
C GLY A 593 -24.99 -14.81 -9.60
N GLU A 594 -24.85 -15.56 -10.70
CA GLU A 594 -25.73 -16.70 -11.04
C GLU A 594 -25.58 -17.88 -10.07
N LYS A 595 -24.46 -17.95 -9.34
CA LYS A 595 -24.20 -19.02 -8.36
C LYS A 595 -24.69 -18.67 -6.96
N LEU A 596 -25.09 -17.43 -6.72
CA LEU A 596 -25.67 -17.01 -5.44
C LEU A 596 -27.10 -17.54 -5.35
N GLN A 597 -27.34 -18.45 -4.41
CA GLN A 597 -28.65 -19.02 -4.12
C GLN A 597 -29.42 -18.11 -3.14
N GLU A 598 -30.76 -18.25 -3.08
CA GLU A 598 -31.61 -17.47 -2.16
C GLU A 598 -31.22 -17.69 -0.69
N ASP A 599 -30.82 -18.91 -0.31
CA ASP A 599 -30.39 -19.24 1.07
C ASP A 599 -28.97 -18.76 1.41
N GLY A 600 -28.28 -18.12 0.45
CA GLY A 600 -26.87 -17.75 0.54
C GLY A 600 -25.93 -18.95 0.50
N ILE A 601 -24.63 -18.67 0.63
CA ILE A 601 -23.57 -19.66 0.62
C ILE A 601 -22.80 -19.54 1.94
N LYS A 602 -22.50 -20.66 2.58
CA LYS A 602 -21.65 -20.71 3.78
C LYS A 602 -20.67 -21.87 3.64
N ILE A 603 -19.39 -21.60 3.78
CA ILE A 603 -18.31 -22.58 3.72
C ILE A 603 -17.59 -22.53 5.06
N TYR A 604 -17.48 -23.70 5.69
CA TYR A 604 -16.87 -23.88 7.00
C TYR A 604 -15.60 -24.72 6.86
N ASN A 605 -14.55 -24.39 7.61
CA ASN A 605 -13.36 -25.24 7.71
C ASN A 605 -13.66 -26.53 8.50
N ASP A 606 -12.67 -27.42 8.57
CA ASP A 606 -12.79 -28.72 9.25
C ASP A 606 -13.07 -28.61 10.76
N GLU A 607 -12.78 -27.44 11.36
CA GLU A 607 -13.06 -27.14 12.78
C GLU A 607 -14.45 -26.52 13.00
N GLY A 608 -15.23 -26.33 11.93
CA GLY A 608 -16.56 -25.70 11.97
C GLY A 608 -16.51 -24.17 12.03
N GLY A 609 -15.34 -23.56 11.89
CA GLY A 609 -15.18 -22.11 11.73
C GLY A 609 -15.65 -21.66 10.34
N MET A 610 -16.37 -20.55 10.26
CA MET A 610 -16.81 -19.99 8.97
C MET A 610 -15.62 -19.40 8.22
N GLU A 611 -15.36 -19.87 7.01
CA GLU A 611 -14.27 -19.40 6.14
C GLU A 611 -14.78 -18.43 5.07
N PHE A 612 -15.98 -18.70 4.55
CA PHE A 612 -16.64 -17.85 3.58
C PHE A 612 -18.14 -17.83 3.81
N SER A 613 -18.77 -16.68 3.61
CA SER A 613 -20.21 -16.63 3.38
C SER A 613 -20.59 -15.56 2.37
N ALA A 614 -21.65 -15.78 1.61
CA ALA A 614 -22.27 -14.80 0.74
C ALA A 614 -23.79 -14.84 0.95
N GLU A 615 -24.36 -13.76 1.46
CA GLU A 615 -25.79 -13.67 1.82
C GLU A 615 -26.42 -12.49 1.05
N LEU A 616 -27.47 -12.75 0.25
CA LEU A 616 -28.18 -11.68 -0.45
C LEU A 616 -28.85 -10.74 0.56
N LEU A 617 -28.74 -9.43 0.34
CA LEU A 617 -29.24 -8.41 1.27
C LEU A 617 -30.59 -7.81 0.87
N ASP A 618 -30.98 -7.95 -0.39
CA ASP A 618 -32.20 -7.38 -0.93
C ASP A 618 -32.99 -8.39 -1.77
N ASP A 619 -34.31 -8.21 -1.82
CA ASP A 619 -35.22 -9.07 -2.58
C ASP A 619 -34.94 -9.05 -4.08
N ASN A 620 -34.28 -7.98 -4.56
CA ASN A 620 -33.87 -7.84 -5.96
C ASN A 620 -32.58 -8.60 -6.28
N GLY A 621 -31.86 -9.09 -5.26
CA GLY A 621 -30.58 -9.77 -5.41
C GLY A 621 -29.51 -8.90 -6.06
N ALA A 622 -29.53 -7.58 -5.81
CA ALA A 622 -28.53 -6.64 -6.32
C ALA A 622 -27.34 -6.49 -5.38
N LEU A 623 -27.51 -6.76 -4.08
CA LEU A 623 -26.46 -6.65 -3.08
C LEU A 623 -26.24 -7.99 -2.36
N VAL A 624 -24.98 -8.30 -2.10
CA VAL A 624 -24.56 -9.48 -1.35
C VAL A 624 -23.61 -9.08 -0.23
N LYS A 625 -23.83 -9.64 0.95
CA LYS A 625 -22.93 -9.54 2.10
C LYS A 625 -21.94 -10.70 2.04
N VAL A 626 -20.70 -10.40 1.72
CA VAL A 626 -19.61 -11.37 1.57
C VAL A 626 -18.70 -11.31 2.78
N PHE A 627 -18.49 -12.44 3.45
CA PHE A 627 -17.48 -12.62 4.48
C PHE A 627 -16.41 -13.54 3.94
N VAL A 628 -15.15 -13.16 4.14
CA VAL A 628 -13.99 -14.03 3.93
C VAL A 628 -13.22 -14.00 5.24
N ALA A 629 -12.98 -15.15 5.87
CA ALA A 629 -12.27 -15.24 7.15
C ALA A 629 -10.91 -14.53 7.10
N SER A 630 -10.29 -14.55 5.92
CA SER A 630 -9.02 -13.90 5.70
C SER A 630 -9.03 -12.37 5.65
N ILE A 631 -10.21 -11.77 5.51
CA ILE A 631 -10.44 -10.34 5.68
C ILE A 631 -10.96 -10.06 7.10
N GLY A 632 -11.67 -11.01 7.71
CA GLY A 632 -12.11 -10.96 9.11
C GLY A 632 -13.38 -10.14 9.34
N ILE A 633 -13.87 -9.45 8.32
CA ILE A 633 -15.11 -8.66 8.37
C ILE A 633 -15.98 -8.93 7.13
N PRO A 634 -17.31 -8.83 7.25
CA PRO A 634 -18.20 -8.90 6.11
C PRO A 634 -18.22 -7.58 5.32
N HIS A 635 -18.19 -7.68 4.01
CA HIS A 635 -18.31 -6.59 3.05
C HIS A 635 -19.66 -6.64 2.34
N VAL A 636 -20.15 -5.50 1.89
CA VAL A 636 -21.31 -5.43 0.98
C VAL A 636 -20.77 -5.23 -0.42
N GLU A 637 -21.16 -6.11 -1.34
CA GLU A 637 -20.72 -6.15 -2.72
C GLU A 637 -21.94 -6.12 -3.64
N SER A 638 -21.80 -5.54 -4.83
CA SER A 638 -22.83 -5.66 -5.86
C SER A 638 -22.78 -7.05 -6.49
N VAL A 639 -23.95 -7.64 -6.73
CA VAL A 639 -24.07 -8.92 -7.44
C VAL A 639 -23.79 -8.70 -8.92
N VAL A 640 -22.79 -9.40 -9.45
CA VAL A 640 -22.38 -9.27 -10.86
C VAL A 640 -22.80 -10.52 -11.62
N LYS A 641 -23.76 -10.35 -12.55
CA LYS A 641 -24.20 -11.39 -13.49
C LYS A 641 -23.53 -11.16 -14.84
N LEU A 642 -23.11 -12.23 -15.52
CA LEU A 642 -22.45 -12.22 -16.82
C LEU A 642 -23.30 -11.54 -17.89
N ASP A 643 -24.62 -11.76 -17.91
CA ASP A 643 -25.50 -11.14 -18.90
C ASP A 643 -25.59 -9.62 -18.73
N ASP A 644 -25.74 -9.14 -17.48
CA ASP A 644 -25.72 -7.70 -17.15
C ASP A 644 -24.34 -7.10 -17.46
N MET A 645 -23.25 -7.79 -17.07
CA MET A 645 -21.89 -7.38 -17.40
C MET A 645 -21.66 -7.29 -18.90
N THR A 646 -22.12 -8.27 -19.67
CA THR A 646 -22.02 -8.26 -21.13
C THR A 646 -22.81 -7.11 -21.73
N SER A 647 -24.02 -6.83 -21.24
CA SER A 647 -24.81 -5.69 -21.70
C SER A 647 -24.09 -4.36 -21.44
N ARG A 648 -23.63 -4.11 -20.21
CA ARG A 648 -22.97 -2.84 -19.86
C ARG A 648 -21.65 -2.65 -20.61
N PHE A 649 -20.86 -3.70 -20.79
CA PHE A 649 -19.63 -3.64 -21.58
C PHE A 649 -19.92 -3.37 -23.06
N ASN A 650 -20.96 -3.99 -23.63
CA ASN A 650 -21.42 -3.72 -25.00
C ASN A 650 -21.82 -2.25 -25.18
N ASP A 651 -22.58 -1.70 -24.24
CA ASP A 651 -22.95 -0.28 -24.24
C ASP A 651 -21.72 0.63 -24.13
N GLY A 652 -20.70 0.21 -23.37
CA GLY A 652 -19.38 0.87 -23.29
C GLY A 652 -18.45 0.64 -24.48
N GLY A 653 -18.90 -0.04 -25.54
CA GLY A 653 -18.11 -0.26 -26.76
C GLY A 653 -17.15 -1.45 -26.70
N PHE A 654 -17.43 -2.45 -25.86
CA PHE A 654 -16.65 -3.67 -25.73
C PHE A 654 -17.47 -4.91 -26.11
N ASP A 655 -16.86 -5.86 -26.81
CA ASP A 655 -17.47 -7.14 -27.16
C ASP A 655 -16.94 -8.25 -26.24
N LEU A 656 -17.81 -9.13 -25.72
CA LEU A 656 -17.38 -10.30 -24.97
C LEU A 656 -16.64 -11.27 -25.89
N VAL A 657 -15.38 -11.56 -25.58
CA VAL A 657 -14.54 -12.50 -26.34
C VAL A 657 -14.57 -13.88 -25.72
N ALA A 658 -14.48 -13.96 -24.39
CA ALA A 658 -14.42 -15.23 -23.68
C ALA A 658 -14.95 -15.10 -22.25
N SER A 659 -15.50 -16.19 -21.72
CA SER A 659 -15.88 -16.34 -20.32
C SER A 659 -15.56 -17.75 -19.85
N TYR A 660 -14.93 -17.87 -18.69
CA TYR A 660 -14.49 -19.15 -18.13
C TYR A 660 -14.84 -19.24 -16.64
N PRO A 661 -15.60 -20.26 -16.21
CA PRO A 661 -15.74 -20.54 -14.79
C PRO A 661 -14.41 -21.08 -14.23
N PHE A 662 -14.05 -20.69 -13.01
CA PHE A 662 -12.78 -21.09 -12.38
C PHE A 662 -12.50 -22.61 -12.34
N PRO A 663 -13.51 -23.50 -12.19
CA PRO A 663 -13.30 -24.95 -12.23
C PRO A 663 -12.57 -25.48 -13.47
N ILE A 664 -12.62 -24.80 -14.61
CA ILE A 664 -11.87 -25.23 -15.80
C ILE A 664 -10.35 -25.15 -15.57
N PHE A 665 -9.89 -24.20 -14.75
CA PHE A 665 -8.46 -24.04 -14.46
C PHE A 665 -7.92 -25.06 -13.45
N MET A 666 -8.77 -25.85 -12.79
CA MET A 666 -8.35 -26.91 -11.87
C MET A 666 -7.53 -27.99 -12.57
N ASN A 667 -7.86 -28.27 -13.83
CA ASN A 667 -7.10 -29.21 -14.66
C ASN A 667 -5.79 -28.61 -15.18
N MET A 668 -5.72 -27.28 -15.29
CA MET A 668 -4.54 -26.57 -15.79
C MET A 668 -3.48 -26.38 -14.70
N PHE A 669 -3.92 -26.12 -13.47
CA PHE A 669 -3.06 -25.93 -12.31
C PHE A 669 -3.41 -26.96 -11.25
N PRO A 670 -2.85 -28.18 -11.34
CA PRO A 670 -3.14 -29.24 -10.40
C PRO A 670 -2.61 -28.83 -9.02
N THR A 671 -3.49 -28.26 -8.20
CA THR A 671 -3.25 -27.94 -6.80
C THR A 671 -4.11 -28.85 -5.94
N SER A 672 -3.58 -29.25 -4.78
CA SER A 672 -4.31 -30.05 -3.81
C SER A 672 -5.28 -29.18 -3.00
N LEU A 673 -6.28 -28.60 -3.67
CA LEU A 673 -7.34 -27.84 -2.99
C LEU A 673 -8.18 -28.78 -2.12
N SER A 674 -8.55 -28.31 -0.93
CA SER A 674 -9.58 -28.99 -0.13
C SER A 674 -10.94 -28.93 -0.83
N SER A 675 -11.91 -29.73 -0.36
CA SER A 675 -13.28 -29.66 -0.89
C SER A 675 -13.91 -28.28 -0.66
N GLN A 676 -13.59 -27.63 0.47
CA GLN A 676 -14.02 -26.28 0.80
C GLN A 676 -13.38 -25.23 -0.12
N GLU A 677 -12.07 -25.35 -0.38
CA GLU A 677 -11.35 -24.46 -1.30
C GLU A 677 -11.86 -24.63 -2.74
N LEU A 678 -12.14 -25.86 -3.16
CA LEU A 678 -12.73 -26.15 -4.48
C LEU A 678 -14.13 -25.54 -4.59
N GLN A 679 -14.96 -25.71 -3.56
CA GLN A 679 -16.29 -25.10 -3.50
C GLN A 679 -16.19 -23.58 -3.60
N MET A 680 -15.32 -22.95 -2.81
CA MET A 680 -15.09 -21.50 -2.84
C MET A 680 -14.59 -21.03 -4.21
N SER A 681 -13.58 -21.69 -4.78
CA SER A 681 -13.06 -21.36 -6.10
C SER A 681 -14.12 -21.50 -7.19
N SER A 682 -15.02 -22.48 -7.05
CA SER A 682 -16.08 -22.71 -8.03
C SER A 682 -17.07 -21.55 -8.15
N LEU A 683 -17.12 -20.63 -7.19
CA LEU A 683 -18.01 -19.47 -7.22
C LEU A 683 -17.51 -18.35 -8.14
N TYR A 684 -16.24 -18.41 -8.57
CA TYR A 684 -15.61 -17.37 -9.36
C TYR A 684 -15.58 -17.68 -10.85
N GLY A 685 -15.51 -16.63 -11.65
CA GLY A 685 -15.38 -16.68 -13.10
C GLY A 685 -14.42 -15.62 -13.63
N VAL A 686 -14.02 -15.81 -14.88
CA VAL A 686 -13.28 -14.86 -15.70
C VAL A 686 -14.18 -14.41 -16.83
N ALA A 687 -14.16 -13.12 -17.16
CA ALA A 687 -14.70 -12.59 -18.41
C ALA A 687 -13.64 -11.72 -19.11
N VAL A 688 -13.54 -11.86 -20.44
CA VAL A 688 -12.61 -11.10 -21.28
C VAL A 688 -13.40 -10.37 -22.34
N PHE A 689 -13.26 -9.05 -22.36
CA PHE A 689 -13.89 -8.16 -23.32
C PHE A 689 -12.84 -7.51 -24.22
N GLU A 690 -13.20 -7.21 -25.46
CA GLU A 690 -12.33 -6.53 -26.43
C GLU A 690 -12.96 -5.22 -26.87
N LYS A 691 -12.18 -4.14 -26.84
CA LYS A 691 -12.61 -2.83 -27.29
C LYS A 691 -12.87 -2.85 -28.80
N ARG A 692 -14.06 -2.43 -29.21
CA ARG A 692 -14.40 -2.27 -30.63
C ARG A 692 -13.43 -1.32 -31.30
N SER A 693 -12.80 -1.75 -32.39
CA SER A 693 -12.05 -0.84 -33.23
C SER A 693 -12.98 0.25 -33.73
N VAL A 694 -12.62 1.52 -33.48
CA VAL A 694 -13.28 2.64 -34.13
C VAL A 694 -13.01 2.45 -35.62
N LYS A 695 -13.97 1.92 -36.37
CA LYS A 695 -13.88 1.85 -37.83
C LYS A 695 -13.85 3.28 -38.35
N VAL A 696 -12.66 3.89 -38.37
CA VAL A 696 -12.38 5.01 -39.24
C VAL A 696 -12.72 4.47 -40.63
N LYS A 697 -13.69 5.09 -41.31
CA LYS A 697 -14.00 4.80 -42.71
C LYS A 697 -12.76 5.10 -43.55
N SER A 698 -11.83 4.15 -43.55
CA SER A 698 -10.65 4.12 -44.38
C SER A 698 -11.02 3.25 -45.57
N ASP A 699 -11.22 3.86 -46.74
CA ASP A 699 -11.49 3.18 -48.02
C ASP A 699 -10.28 2.37 -48.54
N ARG A 700 -9.39 1.91 -47.65
CA ARG A 700 -8.30 1.01 -48.00
C ARG A 700 -8.33 -0.23 -47.10
N PRO A 701 -8.28 -1.44 -47.68
CA PRO A 701 -8.03 -2.66 -46.92
C PRO A 701 -6.60 -2.58 -46.39
N GLN A 702 -6.44 -2.32 -45.09
CA GLN A 702 -5.15 -2.46 -44.41
C GLN A 702 -5.07 -3.87 -43.83
N ASP A 703 -4.15 -4.67 -44.36
CA ASP A 703 -3.58 -5.84 -43.68
C ASP A 703 -2.75 -5.33 -42.48
N ALA A 704 -3.40 -5.08 -41.36
CA ALA A 704 -2.70 -4.73 -40.12
C ALA A 704 -2.03 -6.00 -39.55
N MET A 705 -0.70 -6.05 -39.63
CA MET A 705 0.11 -7.05 -38.93
C MET A 705 0.10 -6.77 -37.41
N LEU A 706 -0.45 -7.71 -36.63
CA LEU A 706 -0.33 -7.74 -35.18
C LEU A 706 1.11 -8.14 -34.75
N PRO A 707 1.72 -7.46 -33.76
CA PRO A 707 3.04 -7.81 -33.24
C PRO A 707 2.99 -9.15 -32.50
N SER A 708 3.97 -10.01 -32.77
CA SER A 708 4.21 -11.26 -32.05
C SER A 708 5.11 -11.00 -30.85
N ALA A 709 4.56 -11.10 -29.64
CA ALA A 709 5.36 -11.09 -28.42
C ALA A 709 4.85 -12.20 -27.48
N PHE A 710 5.39 -13.41 -27.65
CA PHE A 710 5.43 -14.44 -26.62
C PHE A 710 6.87 -14.97 -26.58
N PRO A 711 7.47 -15.18 -25.39
CA PRO A 711 8.73 -15.89 -25.26
C PRO A 711 8.61 -17.33 -25.79
N ARG A 712 9.62 -17.82 -26.51
CA ARG A 712 9.68 -19.20 -27.04
C ARG A 712 10.52 -20.11 -26.14
N ASP A 713 10.39 -19.99 -24.83
CA ASP A 713 11.05 -20.89 -23.90
C ASP A 713 10.32 -22.25 -23.83
N ARG A 714 11.07 -23.31 -23.50
CA ARG A 714 10.57 -24.70 -23.61
C ARG A 714 9.44 -25.02 -22.63
N GLU A 715 9.41 -24.37 -21.47
CA GLU A 715 8.44 -24.66 -20.40
C GLU A 715 7.04 -24.10 -20.68
N SER A 716 6.92 -23.00 -21.43
CA SER A 716 5.62 -22.47 -21.88
C SER A 716 4.91 -23.44 -22.83
N SER A 717 5.66 -24.21 -23.64
CA SER A 717 5.10 -25.16 -24.61
C SER A 717 4.30 -26.33 -24.01
N ASP A 718 4.58 -26.75 -22.78
CA ASP A 718 3.87 -27.89 -22.16
C ASP A 718 2.55 -27.47 -21.50
N LEU A 719 2.48 -26.26 -20.95
CA LEU A 719 1.20 -25.68 -20.49
C LEU A 719 0.28 -25.39 -21.67
N GLU A 720 0.81 -24.88 -22.78
CA GLU A 720 0.07 -24.65 -24.01
C GLU A 720 -0.50 -25.95 -24.61
N ARG A 721 0.31 -27.03 -24.60
CA ARG A 721 -0.13 -28.38 -24.97
C ARG A 721 -1.23 -28.92 -24.07
N ALA A 722 -1.14 -28.67 -22.77
CA ALA A 722 -2.18 -29.08 -21.84
C ALA A 722 -3.49 -28.36 -22.15
N VAL A 723 -3.48 -27.03 -22.29
CA VAL A 723 -4.71 -26.26 -22.56
C VAL A 723 -5.34 -26.66 -23.89
N LEU A 724 -4.55 -26.79 -24.95
CA LEU A 724 -5.05 -27.19 -26.28
C LEU A 724 -5.60 -28.61 -26.32
N ALA A 725 -5.13 -29.51 -25.46
CA ALA A 725 -5.66 -30.87 -25.35
C ALA A 725 -7.02 -30.95 -24.62
N PHE A 726 -7.42 -29.90 -23.89
CA PHE A 726 -8.67 -29.87 -23.11
C PHE A 726 -9.82 -29.14 -23.80
N LEU A 727 -9.55 -28.31 -24.81
CA LEU A 727 -10.58 -27.59 -25.55
C LEU A 727 -11.25 -28.55 -26.55
N ASP A 728 -12.59 -28.55 -26.59
CA ASP A 728 -13.32 -29.25 -27.63
C ASP A 728 -13.12 -28.56 -29.00
N ILE A 729 -13.51 -29.21 -30.10
CA ILE A 729 -13.30 -28.66 -31.46
C ILE A 729 -13.95 -27.27 -31.62
N PRO A 730 -15.18 -27.01 -31.14
CA PRO A 730 -15.76 -25.67 -31.12
C PRO A 730 -14.92 -24.62 -30.36
N ASP A 731 -14.39 -24.96 -29.19
CA ASP A 731 -13.63 -24.02 -28.35
C ASP A 731 -12.20 -23.82 -28.87
N LEU A 732 -11.58 -24.84 -29.47
CA LEU A 732 -10.36 -24.69 -30.28
C LEU A 732 -10.61 -23.71 -31.44
N MET A 733 -11.76 -23.85 -32.12
CA MET A 733 -12.14 -22.97 -33.21
C MET A 733 -12.36 -21.53 -32.74
N LYS A 734 -13.02 -21.31 -31.59
CA LYS A 734 -13.12 -19.98 -30.97
C LYS A 734 -11.74 -19.43 -30.63
N GLY A 735 -10.88 -20.22 -29.98
CA GLY A 735 -9.50 -19.85 -29.63
C GLY A 735 -8.68 -19.37 -30.83
N ARG A 736 -8.83 -20.00 -32.00
CA ARG A 736 -8.18 -19.59 -33.26
C ARG A 736 -8.50 -18.15 -33.70
N PHE A 737 -9.65 -17.63 -33.29
CA PHE A 737 -10.08 -16.25 -33.58
C PHE A 737 -9.70 -15.24 -32.48
N VAL A 738 -9.33 -15.69 -31.28
CA VAL A 738 -8.98 -14.82 -30.14
C VAL A 738 -7.68 -14.06 -30.36
N CYS A 739 -6.62 -14.71 -30.86
CA CYS A 739 -5.35 -14.04 -31.16
C CYS A 739 -4.44 -14.83 -32.10
N LYS A 740 -3.38 -14.17 -32.59
CA LYS A 740 -2.34 -14.76 -33.46
C LYS A 740 -1.59 -15.92 -32.79
N PHE A 741 -1.45 -15.86 -31.46
CA PHE A 741 -0.82 -16.91 -30.67
C PHE A 741 -1.63 -18.21 -30.75
N TRP A 742 -2.92 -18.20 -30.37
CA TRP A 742 -3.79 -19.38 -30.44
C TRP A 742 -3.89 -19.96 -31.85
N ARG A 743 -3.91 -19.08 -32.86
CA ARG A 743 -3.88 -19.49 -34.27
C ARG A 743 -2.60 -20.26 -34.62
N SER A 744 -1.44 -19.74 -34.21
CA SER A 744 -0.14 -20.37 -34.49
C SER A 744 0.04 -21.66 -33.69
N ALA A 745 -0.37 -21.67 -32.42
CA ALA A 745 -0.33 -22.84 -31.57
C ALA A 745 -1.19 -23.96 -32.20
N ILE A 746 -2.47 -23.71 -32.49
CA ILE A 746 -3.36 -24.69 -33.14
C ILE A 746 -2.81 -25.19 -34.49
N ASP A 747 -2.24 -24.30 -35.31
CA ASP A 747 -1.62 -24.67 -36.60
C ASP A 747 -0.37 -25.57 -36.38
N GLU A 748 0.38 -25.41 -35.29
CA GLU A 748 1.55 -26.22 -34.92
C GLU A 748 1.20 -27.63 -34.42
N PHE A 749 0.01 -27.83 -33.81
CA PHE A 749 -0.46 -29.16 -33.42
C PHE A 749 -0.82 -30.07 -34.61
N GLN A 750 -0.67 -29.58 -35.85
CA GLN A 750 -1.13 -30.28 -37.07
C GLN A 750 -2.62 -30.68 -37.02
N VAL A 751 -3.42 -30.00 -36.19
CA VAL A 751 -4.87 -30.09 -36.27
C VAL A 751 -5.26 -29.33 -37.52
N HIS A 752 -5.33 -30.05 -38.65
CA HIS A 752 -5.70 -29.47 -39.94
C HIS A 752 -7.16 -29.03 -39.89
N VAL A 753 -7.39 -27.79 -39.45
CA VAL A 753 -8.69 -27.15 -39.60
C VAL A 753 -8.63 -26.21 -40.81
N PRO A 754 -9.37 -26.50 -41.90
CA PRO A 754 -9.22 -25.78 -43.16
C PRO A 754 -9.58 -24.30 -43.03
N ARG A 755 -8.81 -23.42 -43.70
CA ARG A 755 -9.19 -22.02 -43.88
C ARG A 755 -10.49 -21.98 -44.67
N ALA A 756 -11.43 -21.16 -44.19
CA ALA A 756 -12.76 -20.99 -44.74
C ALA A 756 -12.78 -20.99 -46.28
N THR A 757 -13.32 -22.07 -46.85
CA THR A 757 -14.17 -22.10 -48.04
C THR A 757 -14.69 -23.53 -48.17
N LYS A 758 -16.01 -23.65 -48.42
CA LYS A 758 -16.77 -24.88 -48.66
C LYS A 758 -15.92 -25.99 -49.30
N CYS A 759 -15.62 -27.10 -48.63
CA CYS A 759 -15.06 -28.26 -49.34
C CYS A 759 -15.23 -29.61 -48.63
N GLN A 760 -15.42 -30.63 -49.48
CA GLN A 760 -15.91 -31.99 -49.28
C GLN A 760 -14.99 -32.94 -48.48
N TYR A 761 -13.88 -32.46 -47.92
CA TYR A 761 -12.87 -33.32 -47.29
C TYR A 761 -13.33 -33.88 -45.93
N PHE A 762 -14.01 -33.06 -45.12
CA PHE A 762 -14.54 -33.48 -43.82
C PHE A 762 -15.72 -34.47 -43.96
N TYR A 763 -16.49 -34.34 -45.04
CA TYR A 763 -17.62 -35.23 -45.35
C TYR A 763 -17.20 -36.61 -45.86
N LYS A 764 -15.95 -36.79 -46.32
CA LYS A 764 -15.50 -38.05 -46.91
C LYS A 764 -15.14 -39.12 -45.88
N HIS A 765 -14.89 -38.73 -44.63
CA HIS A 765 -14.34 -39.61 -43.59
C HIS A 765 -15.24 -39.74 -42.34
N VAL A 766 -16.36 -39.01 -42.28
CA VAL A 766 -17.42 -39.19 -41.28
C VAL A 766 -18.37 -40.26 -41.80
N VAL A 767 -18.43 -41.40 -41.10
CA VAL A 767 -19.29 -42.53 -41.50
C VAL A 767 -20.73 -42.31 -41.02
N ALA A 768 -20.89 -41.67 -39.86
CA ALA A 768 -22.18 -41.27 -39.31
C ALA A 768 -22.06 -40.13 -38.30
N TYR A 769 -23.12 -39.34 -38.20
CA TYR A 769 -23.37 -38.39 -37.12
C TYR A 769 -24.65 -38.86 -36.41
N ASN A 770 -24.56 -39.14 -35.11
CA ASN A 770 -25.74 -39.51 -34.33
C ASN A 770 -26.29 -38.29 -33.56
N ASN A 771 -27.52 -38.40 -33.04
CA ASN A 771 -28.21 -37.32 -32.32
C ASN A 771 -27.59 -36.99 -30.95
N ASP A 772 -26.50 -37.65 -30.54
CA ASP A 772 -25.79 -37.40 -29.28
C ASP A 772 -24.51 -36.57 -29.48
N ASP A 773 -24.41 -35.81 -30.58
CA ASP A 773 -23.27 -34.97 -30.95
C ASP A 773 -21.92 -35.70 -31.10
N LYS A 774 -21.96 -37.02 -31.33
CA LYS A 774 -20.76 -37.83 -31.56
C LYS A 774 -20.50 -38.04 -33.05
N TYR A 775 -19.30 -37.72 -33.48
CA TYR A 775 -18.78 -38.07 -34.80
C TYR A 775 -18.21 -39.48 -34.76
N THR A 776 -18.57 -40.35 -35.71
CA THR A 776 -17.96 -41.69 -35.87
C THR A 776 -17.06 -41.69 -37.11
N MET A 777 -15.76 -41.97 -36.95
CA MET A 777 -14.77 -41.89 -38.03
C MET A 777 -14.27 -43.28 -38.49
N ASN A 778 -13.88 -43.37 -39.77
CA ASN A 778 -13.25 -44.58 -40.31
C ASN A 778 -11.78 -44.67 -39.88
N ALA A 779 -11.46 -45.59 -38.97
CA ALA A 779 -10.11 -45.76 -38.43
C ALA A 779 -9.05 -46.21 -39.46
N LYS A 780 -9.44 -46.81 -40.60
CA LYS A 780 -8.50 -47.32 -41.61
C LYS A 780 -7.76 -46.21 -42.37
N GLU A 781 -8.24 -44.97 -42.30
CA GLU A 781 -7.65 -43.82 -43.02
C GLU A 781 -6.98 -42.79 -42.11
N LEU A 782 -6.96 -43.03 -40.79
CA LEU A 782 -6.29 -42.17 -39.82
C LEU A 782 -4.86 -42.65 -39.55
N SER A 783 -3.92 -41.71 -39.43
CA SER A 783 -2.59 -42.04 -38.91
C SER A 783 -2.70 -42.49 -37.45
N ALA A 784 -1.79 -43.38 -37.00
CA ALA A 784 -1.83 -43.92 -35.64
C ALA A 784 -1.84 -42.84 -34.54
N ARG A 785 -1.20 -41.69 -34.79
CA ARG A 785 -1.18 -40.55 -33.87
C ARG A 785 -2.52 -39.79 -33.86
N ALA A 786 -3.15 -39.61 -35.02
CA ALA A 786 -4.47 -38.98 -35.12
C ALA A 786 -5.56 -39.85 -34.46
N LEU A 787 -5.48 -41.17 -34.65
CA LEU A 787 -6.37 -42.14 -34.02
C LEU A 787 -6.24 -42.15 -32.49
N ALA A 788 -5.01 -42.09 -31.97
CA ALA A 788 -4.76 -42.03 -30.53
C ALA A 788 -5.28 -40.75 -29.87
N CYS A 789 -5.17 -39.60 -30.54
CA CYS A 789 -5.76 -38.34 -30.08
C CYS A 789 -7.28 -38.39 -30.11
N TYR A 790 -7.89 -38.89 -31.19
CA TYR A 790 -9.34 -39.01 -31.32
C TYR A 790 -9.97 -39.92 -30.25
N LEU A 791 -9.36 -41.06 -29.98
CA LEU A 791 -9.79 -41.98 -28.91
C LEU A 791 -9.65 -41.37 -27.51
N ARG A 792 -8.59 -40.59 -27.26
CA ARG A 792 -8.40 -39.88 -25.97
C ARG A 792 -9.45 -38.80 -25.72
N MET A 793 -10.05 -38.26 -26.78
CA MET A 793 -11.14 -37.26 -26.70
C MET A 793 -12.54 -37.91 -26.62
N GLY A 794 -12.63 -39.24 -26.43
CA GLY A 794 -13.90 -39.95 -26.30
C GLY A 794 -14.62 -40.23 -27.62
N GLY A 795 -13.92 -40.15 -28.76
CA GLY A 795 -14.45 -40.51 -30.07
C GLY A 795 -14.65 -42.02 -30.21
N ASP A 796 -15.75 -42.43 -30.82
CA ASP A 796 -16.09 -43.85 -31.08
C ASP A 796 -15.63 -44.28 -32.49
N ILE A 797 -15.10 -45.49 -32.61
CA ILE A 797 -14.67 -46.07 -33.90
C ILE A 797 -15.78 -46.97 -34.44
N ALA A 798 -16.16 -46.79 -35.71
CA ALA A 798 -17.11 -47.69 -36.37
C ALA A 798 -16.54 -49.12 -36.45
N THR A 799 -17.32 -50.07 -35.95
CA THR A 799 -17.07 -51.51 -36.16
C THR A 799 -17.28 -51.89 -37.63
N GLU A 800 -16.71 -53.02 -38.06
CA GLU A 800 -16.84 -53.48 -39.45
C GLU A 800 -18.32 -53.74 -39.84
N ASP A 801 -19.14 -54.16 -38.88
CA ASP A 801 -20.60 -54.32 -39.04
C ASP A 801 -21.35 -52.98 -39.17
N GLU A 802 -20.89 -51.92 -38.49
CA GLU A 802 -21.45 -50.57 -38.63
C GLU A 802 -21.09 -49.96 -39.99
N MET A 803 -19.87 -50.17 -40.48
CA MET A 803 -19.47 -49.76 -41.82
C MET A 803 -20.30 -50.44 -42.93
N ILE A 804 -20.72 -51.70 -42.71
CA ILE A 804 -21.63 -52.41 -43.63
C ILE A 804 -23.05 -51.84 -43.56
N ARG A 805 -23.56 -51.47 -42.37
CA ARG A 805 -24.88 -50.84 -42.22
C ARG A 805 -25.00 -49.49 -42.90
N PHE A 806 -23.94 -48.69 -42.93
CA PHE A 806 -23.93 -47.38 -43.61
C PHE A 806 -23.62 -47.48 -45.11
N GLY A 807 -23.16 -48.64 -45.59
CA GLY A 807 -22.71 -48.87 -46.98
C GLY A 807 -23.79 -49.24 -48.01
N THR A 808 -25.07 -49.36 -47.63
CA THR A 808 -26.15 -49.65 -48.59
C THR A 808 -26.99 -48.41 -48.87
N ASN A 809 -26.51 -47.50 -49.71
CA ASN A 809 -27.32 -46.53 -50.48
C ASN A 809 -26.41 -45.63 -51.33
N PHE A 810 -25.80 -46.19 -52.38
CA PHE A 810 -25.35 -45.42 -53.54
C PHE A 810 -25.33 -46.37 -54.74
N GLU A 811 -26.46 -46.43 -55.46
CA GLU A 811 -26.48 -46.92 -56.84
C GLU A 811 -26.14 -45.74 -57.77
N ASP A 812 -25.01 -45.87 -58.45
CA ASP A 812 -24.66 -45.30 -59.75
C ASP A 812 -23.55 -46.26 -60.25
N GLY A 813 -23.60 -46.90 -61.41
CA GLY A 813 -24.10 -46.50 -62.70
C GLY A 813 -22.99 -46.81 -63.72
N SER A 814 -23.10 -47.98 -64.38
CA SER A 814 -22.46 -48.40 -65.64
C SER A 814 -20.93 -48.60 -65.76
N ASP A 815 -20.61 -49.83 -66.18
CA ASP A 815 -19.72 -50.27 -67.27
C ASP A 815 -18.20 -50.08 -67.21
N SER A 816 -17.46 -51.17 -67.00
CA SER A 816 -16.87 -51.99 -68.10
C SER A 816 -15.88 -53.06 -67.57
N GLU A 817 -16.02 -54.27 -68.14
CA GLU A 817 -15.01 -55.29 -68.51
C GLU A 817 -13.63 -55.26 -67.81
N SER A 818 -12.99 -56.34 -67.36
CA SER A 818 -13.03 -57.78 -67.68
C SER A 818 -12.01 -58.49 -66.76
N ASP A 819 -12.23 -59.80 -66.54
CA ASP A 819 -11.27 -60.91 -66.33
C ASP A 819 -10.07 -60.73 -65.37
N SER A 820 -9.60 -61.69 -64.58
CA SER A 820 -9.89 -63.09 -64.25
C SER A 820 -8.94 -63.37 -63.06
N ASP A 821 -9.44 -63.83 -61.93
CA ASP A 821 -9.42 -65.24 -61.51
C ASP A 821 -8.17 -65.68 -60.71
N ASN A 822 -8.47 -66.35 -59.61
CA ASN A 822 -7.64 -67.21 -58.73
C ASN A 822 -6.52 -66.60 -57.86
N SER A 823 -6.29 -67.01 -56.61
CA SER A 823 -7.01 -67.87 -55.65
C SER A 823 -6.16 -67.97 -54.36
N ARG A 824 -6.81 -68.31 -53.23
CA ARG A 824 -6.27 -68.88 -51.96
C ARG A 824 -5.45 -67.92 -51.09
N GLY A 825 -5.78 -67.62 -49.84
CA GLY A 825 -6.51 -68.36 -48.80
C GLY A 825 -5.55 -68.80 -47.69
N TRP A 826 -6.06 -68.90 -46.45
CA TRP A 826 -5.45 -69.36 -45.17
C TRP A 826 -4.81 -68.28 -44.27
N TYR A 827 -4.82 -68.36 -42.92
CA TYR A 827 -5.79 -68.71 -41.85
C TYR A 827 -5.04 -68.41 -40.51
N ASN A 828 -5.72 -67.75 -39.56
CA ASN A 828 -5.63 -67.76 -38.07
C ASN A 828 -4.38 -68.17 -37.24
N ARG A 829 -4.16 -67.32 -36.21
CA ARG A 829 -3.99 -67.54 -34.73
C ARG A 829 -2.98 -68.55 -34.15
N TYR A 830 -2.26 -68.12 -33.11
CA TYR A 830 -2.26 -68.58 -31.68
C TYR A 830 -1.16 -67.77 -30.94
N ASP A 831 -1.50 -66.86 -30.01
CA ASP A 831 -1.61 -66.99 -28.53
C ASP A 831 -0.27 -66.98 -27.75
N ASP A 832 -0.23 -66.04 -26.80
CA ASP A 832 0.30 -66.03 -25.42
C ASP A 832 1.60 -66.74 -25.03
N PHE A 833 2.47 -65.97 -24.35
CA PHE A 833 3.08 -66.39 -23.08
C PHE A 833 3.34 -65.18 -22.17
N SER A 834 2.98 -65.36 -20.90
CA SER A 834 3.19 -64.48 -19.74
C SER A 834 4.54 -64.73 -19.05
N ASP A 835 4.77 -63.92 -18.01
CA ASP A 835 5.80 -63.96 -16.97
C ASP A 835 7.11 -63.24 -17.34
N GLY A 836 7.70 -62.36 -16.55
CA GLY A 836 7.56 -61.98 -15.16
C GLY A 836 8.94 -61.44 -14.71
N GLY A 837 9.02 -60.45 -13.83
CA GLY A 837 10.32 -60.04 -13.28
C GLY A 837 10.37 -58.65 -12.63
N CYS A 838 10.38 -58.65 -11.30
CA CYS A 838 10.81 -57.55 -10.43
C CYS A 838 12.26 -57.14 -10.71
N PHE A 839 12.60 -55.86 -10.47
CA PHE A 839 13.80 -55.49 -9.70
C PHE A 839 13.66 -54.07 -9.15
N ASP A 840 14.13 -53.91 -7.92
CA ASP A 840 14.06 -52.72 -7.10
C ASP A 840 15.50 -52.30 -6.69
N TYR A 841 15.65 -51.01 -6.42
CA TYR A 841 16.73 -50.27 -5.71
C TYR A 841 18.13 -50.03 -6.30
N GLY A 842 18.52 -48.74 -6.20
CA GLY A 842 19.89 -48.27 -5.96
C GLY A 842 20.09 -46.79 -6.28
N GLY A 843 20.11 -45.90 -5.27
CA GLY A 843 20.16 -44.44 -5.44
C GLY A 843 21.48 -43.73 -5.09
N TRP A 844 21.34 -42.39 -4.99
CA TRP A 844 22.19 -41.37 -4.36
C TRP A 844 23.47 -40.89 -5.08
N TYR A 845 23.39 -39.68 -5.66
CA TYR A 845 23.89 -38.43 -5.07
C TYR A 845 23.01 -37.24 -5.51
#